data_AF-A0A1Y5HU10-F1
#
_entry.id   AF-A0A1Y5HU10-F1
#
_cell.length_a   1.000
_cell.length_b   1.000
_cell.length_c   1.000
_cell.angle_alpha   90.00
_cell.angle_beta   90.00
_cell.angle_gamma   90.00
#
_symmetry.space_group_name_H-M   'P 1'
#
loop_
_entity.id
_entity.type
_entity.pdbx_description
1 polymer ?
#
loop_
_entity_poly.entity_id
_entity_poly.type
_entity_poly.pdbx_seq_one_letter_code
_entity_poly.pdbx_strand_id
1 'polypeptide(L)'
;MFANFAAKRHLTGPLRAVSPVAENDNEIDWKSASKAASSLTANKEDVLLSDNSLKLNAYFNKIFKEKAAPEKTTIKESIELVYVEAVSLLIPMVYIGSILAAFSGLIWLFVEPMLRHFNQGQILMGTAWTCLALVSFAILFLFMRPLFGGFRSYHGRTLQFEDAPALMELVEKLSEHLGVIPPKRIEINNETTVRVDAYAGINSIYRDEYKIILGAPLLMSLSLTQLVGLLAHELAHFQNKQQKIAFYLMHHVSEWLYFRATGQDKRHELLLKRMQKQKLSLNEFVELWVWQRIHLLQQNMFAGLFSLHRSLTAWKCREIELEADKRAVKVVGSQGFSSMIEKVRDVQGAQAKVSAQNHWAWKEGFLLDDYALAVAMEAKNNKVEKAHLLEKEVTRFCPSDKVRLEHAMALSCKGSLPARASASLLLEQAKEISCELTLLDYESSGIKDSHLVVVPSEKIRQLKNRQDKLEVITKRYFDGRAGTRILKFEPSCERDIAQFDIQTSIDFLRRNRVEDGRQQAISKNLFERIYKAYVIERLLLAKLPVEKYLGEEAGTRKDSGKYLLKMRKQYRSALLPIEALDQVFYQRAHEAMRVMGAKSRAEVTTAFQNLELFAQLRVQVVQLHEAFAPLNIIVNGLVQGVNAKALQAGAVEKQNVWTLVEELKRGMQERPIFVGLSRKKLHLVSYLDVKLGVMPNESVDMTIEDMASYTDELLRLLQFQYHKWQAQLALVMTRFEQSNKIEPINLLH
;
A
#
# COMPACT_ATOMS: atom_id res chain seq x y z
N MET A 1 -0.93 22.81 -19.81
CA MET A 1 -0.87 21.33 -19.86
C MET A 1 0.05 20.72 -18.79
N PHE A 2 1.11 21.42 -18.33
CA PHE A 2 2.13 20.89 -17.41
C PHE A 2 2.01 21.33 -15.93
N ALA A 3 0.80 21.34 -15.35
CA ALA A 3 0.55 22.09 -14.11
C ALA A 3 0.57 21.35 -12.75
N ASN A 4 0.88 20.05 -12.57
CA ASN A 4 0.98 19.44 -11.22
C ASN A 4 1.81 18.14 -11.26
N PHE A 5 3.11 18.13 -10.89
CA PHE A 5 3.90 16.87 -10.93
C PHE A 5 5.08 16.72 -9.93
N ALA A 6 5.00 17.19 -8.67
CA ALA A 6 6.13 17.04 -7.72
C ALA A 6 5.95 15.87 -6.73
N ALA A 7 5.24 14.82 -7.13
CA ALA A 7 4.57 13.93 -6.18
C ALA A 7 5.37 12.72 -5.70
N LYS A 8 6.49 12.34 -6.33
CA LYS A 8 7.24 11.11 -6.00
C LYS A 8 8.71 11.32 -5.64
N ARG A 9 9.11 12.55 -5.28
CA ARG A 9 10.50 12.93 -4.97
C ARG A 9 11.21 12.08 -3.89
N HIS A 10 10.52 11.55 -2.86
CA HIS A 10 11.15 10.82 -1.74
C HIS A 10 10.42 9.56 -1.25
N LEU A 11 9.48 9.00 -2.03
CA LEU A 11 8.63 7.90 -1.56
C LEU A 11 9.23 6.52 -1.91
N THR A 12 9.60 5.77 -0.87
CA THR A 12 9.73 4.30 -0.91
C THR A 12 8.60 3.58 -0.18
N GLY A 13 7.56 4.31 0.28
CA GLY A 13 6.40 3.78 0.99
C GLY A 13 5.06 4.00 0.26
N PRO A 14 3.99 3.27 0.64
CA PRO A 14 2.65 3.44 0.08
C PRO A 14 2.13 4.86 0.32
N LEU A 15 1.47 5.43 -0.70
CA LEU A 15 0.98 6.81 -0.73
C LEU A 15 -0.08 7.11 0.35
N ARG A 16 -0.86 6.09 0.74
CA ARG A 16 -1.72 6.11 1.94
C ARG A 16 -1.22 5.05 2.91
N ALA A 17 -0.55 5.48 3.98
CA ALA A 17 -0.09 4.57 5.02
C ALA A 17 -1.10 4.41 6.17
N VAL A 18 -2.09 5.32 6.27
CA VAL A 18 -3.01 5.36 7.42
C VAL A 18 -4.17 4.39 7.28
N SER A 19 -4.87 4.43 6.14
CA SER A 19 -6.08 3.66 5.96
C SER A 19 -5.81 2.20 5.61
N PRO A 20 -6.47 1.25 6.30
CA PRO A 20 -6.34 -0.17 6.00
C PRO A 20 -7.15 -0.64 4.79
N VAL A 21 -8.00 0.22 4.19
CA VAL A 21 -8.97 -0.11 3.11
C VAL A 21 -8.64 0.59 1.78
N ALA A 22 -7.48 1.25 1.66
CA ALA A 22 -7.18 2.06 0.48
C ALA A 22 -6.92 1.21 -0.78
N GLU A 23 -7.97 0.87 -1.53
CA GLU A 23 -7.87 0.24 -2.86
C GLU A 23 -7.70 1.26 -4.00
N ASN A 24 -8.11 2.52 -3.80
CA ASN A 24 -7.99 3.58 -4.81
C ASN A 24 -7.35 4.85 -4.23
N ASP A 25 -6.24 5.27 -4.84
CA ASP A 25 -5.59 6.60 -4.69
C ASP A 25 -6.44 7.70 -5.37
N ASN A 26 -7.75 7.74 -5.10
CA ASN A 26 -8.56 8.89 -5.50
C ASN A 26 -8.09 10.12 -4.72
N GLU A 27 -8.07 11.29 -5.36
CA GLU A 27 -7.74 12.54 -4.68
C GLU A 27 -8.69 12.72 -3.50
N ILE A 28 -8.13 12.82 -2.30
CA ILE A 28 -8.87 13.28 -1.13
C ILE A 28 -9.37 14.69 -1.50
N ASP A 29 -10.66 14.96 -1.29
CA ASP A 29 -11.22 16.28 -1.54
C ASP A 29 -10.79 17.26 -0.44
N TRP A 30 -9.49 17.56 -0.42
CA TRP A 30 -8.89 18.53 0.48
C TRP A 30 -9.48 19.92 0.26
N LYS A 31 -10.14 20.19 -0.87
CA LYS A 31 -10.82 21.47 -1.10
C LYS A 31 -12.05 21.61 -0.22
N SER A 32 -12.86 20.58 -0.02
CA SER A 32 -14.00 20.66 0.91
C SER A 32 -13.54 20.74 2.36
N ALA A 33 -12.56 19.92 2.77
CA ALA A 33 -11.96 19.99 4.11
C ALA A 33 -11.32 21.36 4.40
N SER A 34 -10.56 21.91 3.43
CA SER A 34 -9.96 23.25 3.57
C SER A 34 -10.99 24.37 3.53
N LYS A 35 -12.13 24.21 2.84
CA LYS A 35 -13.18 25.25 2.74
C LYS A 35 -13.94 25.42 4.06
N ALA A 36 -14.14 24.32 4.81
CA ALA A 36 -14.68 24.40 6.17
C ALA A 36 -13.72 25.17 7.10
N ALA A 37 -12.43 24.85 7.06
CA ALA A 37 -11.40 25.55 7.86
C ALA A 37 -11.19 27.02 7.43
N SER A 38 -11.20 27.31 6.13
CA SER A 38 -11.04 28.68 5.60
C SER A 38 -12.23 29.60 5.88
N SER A 39 -13.40 29.08 6.26
CA SER A 39 -14.56 29.92 6.62
C SER A 39 -14.42 30.59 8.00
N LEU A 40 -13.36 30.28 8.74
CA LEU A 40 -13.09 30.74 10.12
C LEU A 40 -11.83 31.62 10.24
N THR A 41 -11.15 31.98 9.15
CA THR A 41 -9.88 32.73 9.21
C THR A 41 -10.05 34.11 9.87
N ALA A 42 -9.56 34.24 11.10
CA ALA A 42 -9.26 35.52 11.72
C ALA A 42 -8.05 36.17 11.00
N ASN A 43 -7.99 37.50 10.94
CA ASN A 43 -6.80 38.18 10.42
C ASN A 43 -5.60 37.88 11.34
N LYS A 44 -4.38 37.88 10.79
CA LYS A 44 -3.11 37.63 11.53
C LYS A 44 -2.98 38.50 12.79
N GLU A 45 -3.60 39.68 12.79
CA GLU A 45 -3.60 40.66 13.87
C GLU A 45 -4.59 40.35 15.02
N ASP A 46 -5.60 39.52 14.76
CA ASP A 46 -6.68 39.20 15.71
C ASP A 46 -6.41 37.91 16.51
N VAL A 47 -5.34 37.17 16.19
CA VAL A 47 -5.01 35.87 16.82
C VAL A 47 -4.11 36.08 18.05
N LEU A 48 -4.61 35.70 19.23
CA LEU A 48 -3.82 35.66 20.46
C LEU A 48 -2.80 34.50 20.41
N LEU A 49 -1.51 34.85 20.35
CA LEU A 49 -0.41 33.88 20.34
C LEU A 49 -0.23 33.24 21.72
N SER A 50 0.05 31.93 21.77
CA SER A 50 0.42 31.28 23.02
C SER A 50 1.82 31.70 23.50
N ASP A 51 2.06 31.57 24.81
CA ASP A 51 3.37 31.84 25.41
C ASP A 51 4.51 31.02 24.77
N ASN A 52 4.20 29.81 24.30
CA ASN A 52 5.16 28.95 23.62
C ASN A 52 5.53 29.52 22.26
N SER A 53 4.54 29.92 21.48
CA SER A 53 4.75 30.55 20.17
C SER A 53 5.50 31.87 20.30
N LEU A 54 5.21 32.69 21.31
CA LEU A 54 5.97 33.92 21.57
C LEU A 54 7.44 33.63 21.89
N LYS A 55 7.73 32.63 22.73
CA LYS A 55 9.11 32.22 23.06
C LYS A 55 9.86 31.68 21.84
N LEU A 56 9.20 30.85 21.04
CA LEU A 56 9.78 30.28 19.82
C LEU A 56 10.04 31.36 18.76
N ASN A 57 9.10 32.28 18.56
CA ASN A 57 9.26 33.40 17.64
C ASN A 57 10.43 34.29 18.07
N ALA A 58 10.57 34.60 19.36
CA ALA A 58 11.71 35.35 19.88
C ALA A 58 13.03 34.58 19.68
N TYR A 59 13.02 33.26 19.85
CA TYR A 59 14.17 32.38 19.62
C TYR A 59 14.61 32.38 18.14
N PHE A 60 13.68 32.23 17.20
CA PHE A 60 13.95 32.25 15.76
C PHE A 60 14.48 33.61 15.31
N ASN A 61 13.86 34.69 15.77
CA ASN A 61 14.32 36.05 15.50
C ASN A 61 15.71 36.34 16.08
N LYS A 62 16.14 35.64 17.15
CA LYS A 62 17.49 35.75 17.69
C LYS A 62 18.52 34.99 16.85
N ILE A 63 18.15 33.83 16.33
CA ILE A 63 19.08 32.91 15.64
C ILE A 63 19.28 33.31 14.18
N PHE A 64 18.21 33.66 13.48
CA PHE A 64 18.24 33.94 12.05
C PHE A 64 18.50 35.44 11.74
N LYS A 65 19.15 36.17 12.65
CA LYS A 65 19.43 37.62 12.48
C LYS A 65 20.33 37.91 11.28
N GLU A 66 21.29 37.04 11.00
CA GLU A 66 22.24 37.22 9.91
C GLU A 66 21.71 36.52 8.66
N LYS A 67 21.71 37.20 7.51
CA LYS A 67 21.41 36.56 6.23
C LYS A 67 22.62 35.74 5.78
N ALA A 68 22.39 34.49 5.36
CA ALA A 68 23.44 33.74 4.70
C ALA A 68 23.87 34.47 3.42
N ALA A 69 25.18 34.56 3.18
CA ALA A 69 25.70 35.21 1.99
C ALA A 69 25.19 34.46 0.74
N PRO A 70 24.60 35.15 -0.25
CA PRO A 70 24.18 34.51 -1.49
C PRO A 70 25.42 34.02 -2.25
N GLU A 71 25.55 32.70 -2.43
CA GLU A 71 26.55 32.13 -3.32
C GLU A 71 26.17 32.47 -4.76
N LYS A 72 27.05 33.18 -5.47
CA LYS A 72 26.87 33.48 -6.89
C LYS A 72 27.19 32.22 -7.68
N THR A 73 26.31 31.84 -8.59
CA THR A 73 26.59 30.73 -9.51
C THR A 73 27.76 31.04 -10.40
N THR A 74 28.64 30.06 -10.56
CA THR A 74 29.72 30.15 -11.53
C THR A 74 29.18 30.06 -12.95
N ILE A 75 29.93 30.58 -13.93
CA ILE A 75 29.57 30.46 -15.36
C ILE A 75 29.47 28.98 -15.76
N LYS A 76 30.36 28.14 -15.22
CA LYS A 76 30.36 26.69 -15.44
C LYS A 76 29.05 26.06 -14.97
N GLU A 77 28.64 26.31 -13.72
CA GLU A 77 27.36 25.81 -13.19
C GLU A 77 26.17 26.29 -14.02
N SER A 78 26.20 27.53 -14.48
CA SER A 78 25.14 28.09 -15.31
C SER A 78 25.01 27.33 -16.64
N ILE A 79 26.13 27.00 -17.29
CA ILE A 79 26.15 26.20 -18.53
C ILE A 79 25.62 24.78 -18.27
N GLU A 80 26.03 24.15 -17.17
CA GLU A 80 25.57 22.82 -16.79
C GLU A 80 24.05 22.78 -16.53
N LEU A 81 23.51 23.79 -15.85
CA LEU A 81 22.08 23.93 -15.61
C LEU A 81 21.31 24.11 -16.93
N VAL A 82 21.81 24.97 -17.82
CA VAL A 82 21.22 25.18 -19.16
C VAL A 82 21.27 23.90 -19.99
N TYR A 83 22.36 23.14 -19.94
CA TYR A 83 22.46 21.85 -20.63
C TYR A 83 21.37 20.88 -20.17
N VAL A 84 21.19 20.73 -18.86
CA VAL A 84 20.22 19.79 -18.30
C VAL A 84 18.77 20.26 -18.53
N GLU A 85 18.52 21.56 -18.49
CA GLU A 85 17.25 22.16 -18.91
C GLU A 85 16.96 21.86 -20.38
N ALA A 86 17.93 22.11 -21.26
CA ALA A 86 17.83 21.86 -22.69
C ALA A 86 17.56 20.37 -22.98
N VAL A 87 18.27 19.44 -22.34
CA VAL A 87 18.02 17.99 -22.47
C VAL A 87 16.61 17.64 -22.01
N SER A 88 16.15 18.20 -20.90
CA SER A 88 14.82 17.93 -20.33
C SER A 88 13.70 18.48 -21.22
N LEU A 89 13.92 19.57 -21.95
CA LEU A 89 12.98 20.08 -22.96
C LEU A 89 13.07 19.33 -24.30
N LEU A 90 14.28 18.95 -24.71
CA LEU A 90 14.55 18.31 -25.99
C LEU A 90 13.87 16.94 -26.08
N ILE A 91 13.87 16.14 -25.03
CA ILE A 91 13.29 14.79 -25.06
C ILE A 91 11.77 14.81 -25.38
N PRO A 92 10.94 15.59 -24.66
CA PRO A 92 9.55 15.81 -25.05
C PRO A 92 9.40 16.40 -26.47
N MET A 93 10.27 17.34 -26.88
CA MET A 93 10.22 17.93 -28.22
C MET A 93 10.53 16.91 -29.32
N VAL A 94 11.50 16.02 -29.11
CA VAL A 94 11.83 14.92 -30.04
C VAL A 94 10.63 13.98 -30.17
N TYR A 95 9.96 13.66 -29.07
CA TYR A 95 8.74 12.86 -29.12
C TYR A 95 7.62 13.56 -29.91
N ILE A 96 7.32 14.82 -29.60
CA ILE A 96 6.31 15.61 -30.33
C ILE A 96 6.68 15.75 -31.81
N GLY A 97 7.94 16.07 -32.11
CA GLY A 97 8.46 16.19 -33.47
C GLY A 97 8.37 14.89 -34.25
N SER A 98 8.65 13.75 -33.62
CA SER A 98 8.49 12.42 -34.24
C SER A 98 7.03 12.13 -34.60
N ILE A 99 6.07 12.55 -33.75
CA ILE A 99 4.65 12.39 -34.03
C ILE A 99 4.20 13.32 -35.16
N LEU A 100 4.64 14.57 -35.16
CA LEU A 100 4.33 15.53 -36.23
C LEU A 100 4.93 15.07 -37.57
N ALA A 101 6.15 14.54 -37.58
CA ALA A 101 6.78 13.97 -38.78
C ALA A 101 5.99 12.76 -39.29
N ALA A 102 5.57 11.86 -38.39
CA ALA A 102 4.71 10.73 -38.75
C ALA A 102 3.36 11.22 -39.32
N PHE A 103 2.75 12.24 -38.73
CA PHE A 103 1.50 12.84 -39.24
C PHE A 103 1.65 13.36 -40.67
N SER A 104 2.69 14.14 -40.94
CA SER A 104 2.98 14.67 -42.27
C SER A 104 3.24 13.55 -43.28
N GLY A 105 3.99 12.52 -42.89
CA GLY A 105 4.22 11.33 -43.72
C GLY A 105 2.94 10.57 -44.03
N LEU A 106 2.02 10.44 -43.07
CA LEU A 106 0.72 9.79 -43.27
C LEU A 106 -0.19 10.57 -44.22
N ILE A 107 -0.20 11.91 -44.13
CA ILE A 107 -0.93 12.76 -45.07
C ILE A 107 -0.41 12.53 -46.49
N TRP A 108 0.91 12.56 -46.68
CA TRP A 108 1.52 12.31 -47.98
C TRP A 108 1.24 10.90 -48.51
N LEU A 109 1.37 9.87 -47.67
CA LEU A 109 1.19 8.47 -48.07
C LEU A 109 -0.26 8.05 -48.35
N PHE A 110 -1.24 8.61 -47.63
CA PHE A 110 -2.62 8.10 -47.68
C PHE A 110 -3.64 9.12 -48.19
N VAL A 111 -3.49 10.41 -47.87
CA VAL A 111 -4.47 11.44 -48.27
C VAL A 111 -4.27 11.85 -49.73
N GLU A 112 -3.02 11.99 -50.18
CA GLU A 112 -2.74 12.37 -51.57
C GLU A 112 -3.20 11.29 -52.58
N PRO A 113 -2.92 9.98 -52.39
CA PRO A 113 -3.48 8.94 -53.25
C PRO A 113 -5.00 8.86 -53.17
N MET A 114 -5.59 9.01 -51.98
CA MET A 114 -7.04 9.03 -51.81
C MET A 114 -7.70 10.10 -52.68
N LEU A 115 -7.20 11.35 -52.63
CA LEU A 115 -7.69 12.46 -53.45
C LEU A 115 -7.51 12.18 -54.96
N ARG A 116 -6.36 11.62 -55.36
CA ARG A 116 -6.11 11.26 -56.78
C ARG A 116 -7.11 10.23 -57.30
N HIS A 117 -7.41 9.17 -56.54
CA HIS A 117 -8.36 8.12 -56.97
C HIS A 117 -9.80 8.63 -57.02
N PHE A 118 -10.21 9.51 -56.10
CA PHE A 118 -11.52 10.16 -56.19
C PHE A 118 -11.64 11.09 -57.40
N ASN A 119 -10.60 11.89 -57.67
CA ASN A 119 -10.57 12.78 -58.85
C ASN A 119 -10.58 12.01 -60.18
N GLN A 120 -10.08 10.77 -60.19
CA GLN A 120 -10.11 9.86 -61.34
C GLN A 120 -11.40 9.03 -61.44
N GLY A 121 -12.39 9.24 -60.56
CA GLY A 121 -13.67 8.53 -60.56
C GLY A 121 -13.62 7.10 -60.02
N GLN A 122 -12.50 6.66 -59.43
CA GLN A 122 -12.31 5.30 -58.91
C GLN A 122 -12.80 5.20 -57.46
N ILE A 123 -14.12 5.21 -57.26
CA ILE A 123 -14.78 5.32 -55.95
C ILE A 123 -14.39 4.17 -55.00
N LEU A 124 -14.32 2.92 -55.49
CA LEU A 124 -13.92 1.75 -54.69
C LEU A 124 -12.48 1.85 -54.17
N MET A 125 -11.55 2.33 -55.00
CA MET A 125 -10.16 2.49 -54.58
C MET A 125 -10.00 3.70 -53.64
N GLY A 126 -10.67 4.81 -53.96
CA GLY A 126 -10.71 6.00 -53.10
C GLY A 126 -11.26 5.70 -51.70
N THR A 127 -12.32 4.90 -51.60
CA THR A 127 -12.88 4.47 -50.30
C THR A 127 -11.94 3.56 -49.52
N ALA A 128 -11.23 2.61 -50.17
CA ALA A 128 -10.22 1.78 -49.52
C ALA A 128 -9.07 2.63 -48.92
N TRP A 129 -8.54 3.60 -49.68
CA TRP A 129 -7.52 4.54 -49.18
C TRP A 129 -8.05 5.43 -48.06
N THR A 130 -9.33 5.80 -48.09
CA THR A 130 -9.99 6.55 -47.01
C THR A 130 -10.00 5.76 -45.71
N CYS A 131 -10.39 4.48 -45.76
CA CYS A 131 -10.35 3.60 -44.58
C CYS A 131 -8.92 3.48 -44.01
N LEU A 132 -7.91 3.36 -44.88
CA LEU A 132 -6.52 3.24 -44.47
C LEU A 132 -5.98 4.54 -43.85
N ALA A 133 -6.36 5.70 -44.41
CA ALA A 133 -6.07 7.01 -43.83
C ALA A 133 -6.71 7.14 -42.44
N LEU A 134 -8.01 6.80 -42.31
CA LEU A 134 -8.73 6.88 -41.03
C LEU A 134 -8.09 6.00 -39.94
N VAL A 135 -7.73 4.75 -40.26
CA VAL A 135 -7.02 3.86 -39.31
C VAL A 135 -5.67 4.45 -38.92
N SER A 136 -4.92 5.00 -39.87
CA SER A 136 -3.61 5.60 -39.60
C SER A 136 -3.70 6.86 -38.72
N PHE A 137 -4.68 7.74 -38.99
CA PHE A 137 -4.95 8.91 -38.13
C PHE A 137 -5.44 8.50 -36.74
N ALA A 138 -6.26 7.44 -36.63
CA ALA A 138 -6.69 6.91 -35.35
C ALA A 138 -5.49 6.40 -34.53
N ILE A 139 -4.54 5.67 -35.16
CA ILE A 139 -3.30 5.23 -34.52
C ILE A 139 -2.47 6.44 -34.05
N LEU A 140 -2.28 7.44 -34.91
CA LEU A 140 -1.50 8.62 -34.56
C LEU A 140 -2.12 9.42 -33.41
N PHE A 141 -3.44 9.58 -33.40
CA PHE A 141 -4.15 10.25 -32.31
C PHE A 141 -3.88 9.60 -30.96
N LEU A 142 -3.62 8.28 -30.93
CA LEU A 142 -3.24 7.58 -29.71
C LEU A 142 -1.82 7.89 -29.27
N PHE A 143 -0.88 8.04 -30.19
CA PHE A 143 0.47 8.50 -29.87
C PHE A 143 0.49 9.98 -29.43
N MET A 144 -0.47 10.80 -29.84
CA MET A 144 -0.61 12.18 -29.34
C MET A 144 -1.20 12.25 -27.92
N ARG A 145 -2.05 11.30 -27.54
CA ARG A 145 -2.80 11.32 -26.27
C ARG A 145 -1.96 11.42 -24.97
N PRO A 146 -0.75 10.84 -24.84
CA PRO A 146 0.07 10.94 -23.64
C PRO A 146 0.45 12.37 -23.25
N LEU A 147 0.41 13.29 -24.22
CA LEU A 147 0.66 14.72 -24.02
C LEU A 147 -0.46 15.41 -23.21
N PHE A 148 -1.69 14.87 -23.21
CA PHE A 148 -2.89 15.51 -22.67
C PHE A 148 -3.41 14.91 -21.35
N GLY A 149 -2.67 14.00 -20.70
CA GLY A 149 -3.11 13.41 -19.42
C GLY A 149 -2.73 14.26 -18.22
N GLY A 150 -3.70 14.53 -17.34
CA GLY A 150 -3.48 15.14 -16.04
C GLY A 150 -2.94 14.13 -15.01
N PHE A 151 -2.07 14.60 -14.13
CA PHE A 151 -1.46 13.83 -13.04
C PHE A 151 -2.22 14.05 -11.74
N ARG A 152 -2.19 13.06 -10.84
CA ARG A 152 -2.80 13.17 -9.50
C ARG A 152 -2.09 14.26 -8.71
N SER A 153 -2.87 15.19 -8.16
CA SER A 153 -2.40 16.28 -7.33
C SER A 153 -2.58 15.92 -5.85
N TYR A 154 -1.47 15.86 -5.13
CA TYR A 154 -1.45 15.55 -3.70
C TYR A 154 -1.60 16.86 -2.93
N HIS A 155 -2.59 16.90 -2.06
CA HIS A 155 -2.84 18.01 -1.16
C HIS A 155 -2.82 17.49 0.27
N GLY A 156 -2.66 18.39 1.24
CA GLY A 156 -2.92 18.13 2.65
C GLY A 156 -3.92 19.13 3.22
N ARG A 157 -4.24 19.00 4.52
CA ARG A 157 -4.99 20.04 5.24
C ARG A 157 -4.13 21.29 5.26
N THR A 158 -4.66 22.45 4.88
CA THR A 158 -3.87 23.68 4.98
C THR A 158 -3.82 24.24 6.39
N LEU A 159 -2.58 24.55 6.77
CA LEU A 159 -2.15 25.38 7.88
C LEU A 159 -2.87 26.74 7.93
N GLN A 160 -3.77 27.00 8.87
CA GLN A 160 -4.12 28.40 9.18
C GLN A 160 -3.07 29.01 10.13
N PHE A 161 -3.00 30.34 10.18
CA PHE A 161 -2.03 31.02 11.05
C PHE A 161 -2.25 30.68 12.53
N GLU A 162 -3.50 30.55 12.95
CA GLU A 162 -3.90 30.15 14.30
C GLU A 162 -3.48 28.72 14.68
N ASP A 163 -3.36 27.80 13.71
CA ASP A 163 -2.97 26.41 13.97
C ASP A 163 -1.48 26.30 14.34
N ALA A 164 -0.64 27.14 13.72
CA ALA A 164 0.81 26.95 13.72
C ALA A 164 1.60 28.26 13.53
N PRO A 165 1.41 29.28 14.38
CA PRO A 165 2.05 30.59 14.20
C PRO A 165 3.58 30.49 14.31
N ALA A 166 4.10 29.66 15.23
CA ALA A 166 5.53 29.43 15.38
C ALA A 166 6.16 28.68 14.19
N LEU A 167 5.42 27.76 13.56
CA LEU A 167 5.89 27.09 12.33
C LEU A 167 5.99 28.08 11.17
N MET A 168 4.99 28.95 11.01
CA MET A 168 4.99 29.94 9.95
C MET A 168 6.13 30.95 10.12
N GLU A 169 6.33 31.45 11.34
CA GLU A 169 7.46 32.33 11.67
C GLU A 169 8.82 31.64 11.43
N LEU A 170 8.95 30.36 11.83
CA LEU A 170 10.17 29.59 11.59
C LEU A 170 10.48 29.50 10.09
N VAL A 171 9.48 29.15 9.27
CA VAL A 171 9.64 29.03 7.83
C VAL A 171 9.97 30.39 7.20
N GLU A 172 9.30 31.46 7.62
CA GLU A 172 9.56 32.83 7.16
C GLU A 172 11.00 33.26 7.47
N LYS A 173 11.45 33.11 8.73
CA LYS A 173 12.80 33.47 9.16
C LYS A 173 13.88 32.59 8.54
N LEU A 174 13.61 31.30 8.37
CA LEU A 174 14.53 30.39 7.71
C LEU A 174 14.66 30.70 6.21
N SER A 175 13.55 31.03 5.54
CA SER A 175 13.55 31.50 4.15
C SER A 175 14.35 32.80 4.00
N GLU A 176 14.15 33.77 4.90
CA GLU A 176 14.95 35.01 4.94
C GLU A 176 16.43 34.73 5.14
N HIS A 177 16.77 33.82 6.06
CA HIS A 177 18.15 33.42 6.35
C HIS A 177 18.82 32.77 5.14
N LEU A 178 18.11 31.89 4.42
CA LEU A 178 18.61 31.21 3.23
C LEU A 178 18.56 32.08 1.97
N GLY A 179 17.94 33.27 2.03
CA GLY A 179 17.75 34.15 0.88
C GLY A 179 16.74 33.61 -0.14
N VAL A 180 15.71 32.91 0.32
CA VAL A 180 14.63 32.33 -0.48
C VAL A 180 13.33 33.10 -0.20
N ILE A 181 12.45 33.22 -1.20
CA ILE A 181 11.12 33.78 -1.01
C ILE A 181 10.28 32.83 -0.14
N PRO A 182 9.63 33.31 0.93
CA PRO A 182 8.84 32.44 1.81
C PRO A 182 7.66 31.81 1.05
N PRO A 183 7.31 30.55 1.38
CA PRO A 183 6.19 29.86 0.75
C PRO A 183 4.85 30.54 1.10
N LYS A 184 3.90 30.53 0.16
CA LYS A 184 2.58 31.15 0.34
C LYS A 184 1.65 30.34 1.24
N ARG A 185 1.88 29.03 1.34
CA ARG A 185 0.99 28.08 2.02
C ARG A 185 1.78 26.93 2.62
N ILE A 186 1.35 26.48 3.80
CA ILE A 186 1.83 25.24 4.41
C ILE A 186 0.64 24.27 4.49
N GLU A 187 0.84 23.04 4.03
CA GLU A 187 -0.11 21.94 4.08
C GLU A 187 0.46 20.83 4.95
N ILE A 188 -0.39 20.13 5.70
CA ILE A 188 -0.02 19.00 6.56
C ILE A 188 -0.78 17.74 6.14
N ASN A 189 -0.09 16.60 6.12
CA ASN A 189 -0.67 15.28 5.80
C ASN A 189 -0.05 14.16 6.66
N ASN A 190 -0.52 12.92 6.54
CA ASN A 190 0.04 11.77 7.27
C ASN A 190 1.21 11.07 6.58
N GLU A 191 1.89 11.74 5.64
CA GLU A 191 3.10 11.20 5.03
C GLU A 191 4.32 11.34 5.96
N THR A 192 5.40 10.64 5.65
CA THR A 192 6.67 10.70 6.39
C THR A 192 7.73 11.52 5.63
N THR A 193 7.29 12.53 4.89
CA THR A 193 8.16 13.39 4.05
C THR A 193 7.83 14.87 4.21
N VAL A 194 8.77 15.73 3.86
CA VAL A 194 8.55 17.17 3.66
C VAL A 194 8.87 17.46 2.20
N ARG A 195 8.08 18.31 1.55
CA ARG A 195 8.31 18.70 0.15
C ARG A 195 7.88 20.12 -0.10
N VAL A 196 8.55 20.78 -1.04
CA VAL A 196 8.14 22.09 -1.58
C VAL A 196 7.61 21.89 -3.00
N ASP A 197 6.39 22.35 -3.25
CA ASP A 197 5.73 22.27 -4.56
C ASP A 197 5.29 23.65 -5.07
N ALA A 198 5.02 23.75 -6.37
CA ALA A 198 4.48 24.95 -6.99
C ALA A 198 3.06 25.23 -6.49
N TYR A 199 2.71 26.50 -6.30
CA TYR A 199 1.39 26.87 -5.78
C TYR A 199 0.24 26.54 -6.76
N ALA A 200 0.37 26.93 -8.03
CA ALA A 200 -0.62 26.69 -9.09
C ALA A 200 0.05 26.25 -10.41
N GLY A 201 0.91 25.23 -10.31
CA GLY A 201 1.61 24.64 -11.45
C GLY A 201 2.78 25.46 -11.99
N ILE A 202 3.19 25.21 -13.23
CA ILE A 202 4.50 25.66 -13.72
C ILE A 202 4.68 27.19 -13.71
N ASN A 203 3.60 27.94 -13.96
CA ASN A 203 3.63 29.40 -13.95
C ASN A 203 3.95 29.97 -12.56
N SER A 204 3.56 29.27 -11.48
CA SER A 204 3.85 29.69 -10.12
C SER A 204 5.35 29.61 -9.80
N ILE A 205 6.12 28.73 -10.45
CA ILE A 205 7.57 28.64 -10.20
C ILE A 205 8.31 29.81 -10.82
N TYR A 206 7.87 30.25 -12.01
CA TYR A 206 8.41 31.45 -12.65
C TYR A 206 8.06 32.73 -11.86
N ARG A 207 6.96 32.71 -11.09
CA ARG A 207 6.48 33.79 -10.22
C ARG A 207 6.94 33.68 -8.76
N ASP A 208 7.76 32.68 -8.44
CA ASP A 208 8.23 32.41 -7.08
C ASP A 208 7.13 32.15 -6.04
N GLU A 209 6.08 31.42 -6.43
CA GLU A 209 4.96 31.05 -5.57
C GLU A 209 4.98 29.55 -5.25
N TYR A 210 5.22 29.20 -3.99
CA TYR A 210 5.36 27.82 -3.54
C TYR A 210 4.45 27.49 -2.37
N LYS A 211 4.27 26.19 -2.15
CA LYS A 211 3.67 25.62 -0.96
C LYS A 211 4.59 24.55 -0.35
N ILE A 212 4.59 24.44 0.97
CA ILE A 212 5.24 23.34 1.68
C ILE A 212 4.18 22.31 2.06
N ILE A 213 4.45 21.04 1.79
CA ILE A 213 3.66 19.91 2.29
C ILE A 213 4.50 19.18 3.32
N LEU A 214 3.97 19.05 4.53
CA LEU A 214 4.71 18.57 5.68
C LEU A 214 4.01 17.36 6.32
N GLY A 215 4.76 16.28 6.52
CA GLY A 215 4.26 15.10 7.21
C GLY A 215 4.07 15.31 8.72
N ALA A 216 2.85 15.16 9.23
CA ALA A 216 2.55 15.15 10.66
C ALA A 216 3.41 14.13 11.44
N PRO A 217 3.65 12.88 10.97
CA PRO A 217 4.58 11.96 11.60
C PRO A 217 5.98 12.52 11.83
N LEU A 218 6.48 13.40 10.94
CA LEU A 218 7.78 14.04 11.11
C LEU A 218 7.73 15.12 12.20
N LEU A 219 6.69 15.96 12.25
CA LEU A 219 6.52 16.95 13.34
C LEU A 219 6.47 16.29 14.71
N MET A 220 5.77 15.16 14.82
CA MET A 220 5.62 14.44 16.09
C MET A 220 6.90 13.71 16.51
N SER A 221 7.83 13.44 15.57
CA SER A 221 9.01 12.61 15.80
C SER A 221 10.33 13.37 15.91
N LEU A 222 10.47 14.45 15.15
CA LEU A 222 11.73 15.19 15.01
C LEU A 222 11.92 16.19 16.16
N SER A 223 13.18 16.45 16.50
CA SER A 223 13.53 17.64 17.27
C SER A 223 13.49 18.89 16.38
N LEU A 224 13.46 20.06 17.00
CA LEU A 224 13.45 21.34 16.29
C LEU A 224 14.70 21.49 15.41
N THR A 225 15.89 21.13 15.89
CA THR A 225 17.11 21.12 15.06
C THR A 225 16.97 20.19 13.86
N GLN A 226 16.40 18.99 14.03
CA GLN A 226 16.23 18.04 12.92
C GLN A 226 15.23 18.56 11.89
N LEU A 227 14.10 19.11 12.34
CA LEU A 227 13.11 19.70 11.43
C LEU A 227 13.69 20.89 10.66
N VAL A 228 14.43 21.78 11.34
CA VAL A 228 15.08 22.93 10.68
C VAL A 228 16.10 22.45 9.64
N GLY A 229 16.86 21.39 9.93
CA GLY A 229 17.78 20.80 8.96
C GLY A 229 17.06 20.27 7.72
N LEU A 230 15.91 19.61 7.92
CA LEU A 230 15.08 19.11 6.84
C LEU A 230 14.44 20.25 6.02
N LEU A 231 13.87 21.26 6.67
CA LEU A 231 13.31 22.43 6.00
C LEU A 231 14.39 23.23 5.26
N ALA A 232 15.58 23.37 5.84
CA ALA A 232 16.69 24.07 5.20
C ALA A 232 17.17 23.35 3.94
N HIS A 233 17.20 22.00 3.96
CA HIS A 233 17.48 21.19 2.79
C HIS A 233 16.43 21.41 1.68
N GLU A 234 15.14 21.30 2.02
CA GLU A 234 14.05 21.45 1.04
C GLU A 234 13.97 22.87 0.45
N LEU A 235 14.15 23.90 1.29
CA LEU A 235 14.17 25.31 0.85
C LEU A 235 15.42 25.64 0.03
N ALA A 236 16.55 24.98 0.27
CA ALA A 236 17.79 25.22 -0.45
C ALA A 236 17.67 24.98 -1.96
N HIS A 237 16.76 24.10 -2.41
CA HIS A 237 16.50 23.89 -3.84
C HIS A 237 15.97 25.16 -4.56
N PHE A 238 15.40 26.11 -3.81
CA PHE A 238 14.71 27.28 -4.35
C PHE A 238 15.52 28.59 -4.25
N GLN A 239 16.74 28.53 -3.74
CA GLN A 239 17.60 29.71 -3.57
C GLN A 239 18.02 30.35 -4.90
N ASN A 240 18.36 29.54 -5.90
CA ASN A 240 18.74 30.02 -7.21
C ASN A 240 17.63 29.75 -8.24
N LYS A 241 17.20 30.81 -8.93
CA LYS A 241 16.17 30.75 -9.97
C LYS A 241 16.48 29.73 -11.07
N GLN A 242 17.71 29.68 -11.59
CA GLN A 242 18.08 28.74 -12.66
C GLN A 242 18.11 27.30 -12.16
N GLN A 243 18.76 27.07 -11.01
CA GLN A 243 18.83 25.75 -10.38
C GLN A 243 17.43 25.19 -10.09
N LYS A 244 16.55 26.02 -9.56
CA LYS A 244 15.15 25.69 -9.30
C LYS A 244 14.40 25.29 -10.57
N ILE A 245 14.52 26.07 -11.66
CA ILE A 245 13.84 25.77 -12.93
C ILE A 245 14.35 24.44 -13.50
N ALA A 246 15.66 24.25 -13.54
CA ALA A 246 16.28 23.01 -14.00
C ALA A 246 15.84 21.82 -13.13
N PHE A 247 15.94 21.93 -11.81
CA PHE A 247 15.55 20.90 -10.86
C PHE A 247 14.08 20.52 -10.99
N TYR A 248 13.19 21.51 -11.09
CA TYR A 248 11.78 21.29 -11.34
C TYR A 248 11.65 20.51 -12.66
N LEU A 249 12.04 21.10 -13.79
CA LEU A 249 11.85 20.52 -15.11
C LEU A 249 12.37 19.08 -15.23
N MET A 250 13.58 18.80 -14.73
CA MET A 250 14.15 17.46 -14.69
C MET A 250 13.21 16.46 -14.01
N HIS A 251 12.71 16.80 -12.81
CA HIS A 251 11.82 15.93 -12.06
C HIS A 251 10.47 15.76 -12.76
N HIS A 252 9.86 16.84 -13.28
CA HIS A 252 8.55 16.72 -13.96
C HIS A 252 8.63 15.88 -15.21
N VAL A 253 9.66 16.09 -16.04
CA VAL A 253 9.85 15.32 -17.27
C VAL A 253 10.14 13.86 -16.92
N SER A 254 11.00 13.61 -15.92
CA SER A 254 11.31 12.24 -15.51
C SER A 254 10.11 11.52 -14.91
N GLU A 255 9.31 12.17 -14.05
CA GLU A 255 8.07 11.62 -13.52
C GLU A 255 7.03 11.37 -14.63
N TRP A 256 6.88 12.30 -15.57
CA TRP A 256 6.00 12.13 -16.74
C TRP A 256 6.41 10.91 -17.56
N LEU A 257 7.70 10.81 -17.93
CA LEU A 257 8.23 9.68 -18.70
C LEU A 257 8.06 8.35 -17.93
N TYR A 258 8.37 8.35 -16.62
CA TYR A 258 8.25 7.16 -15.78
C TYR A 258 6.80 6.68 -15.65
N PHE A 259 5.86 7.58 -15.39
CA PHE A 259 4.44 7.26 -15.26
C PHE A 259 3.88 6.67 -16.56
N ARG A 260 4.31 7.18 -17.72
CA ARG A 260 3.95 6.63 -19.03
C ARG A 260 4.64 5.30 -19.33
N ALA A 261 5.90 5.15 -18.95
CA ALA A 261 6.67 3.91 -19.12
C ALA A 261 6.09 2.75 -18.30
N THR A 262 5.63 3.04 -17.07
CA THR A 262 5.08 2.04 -16.14
C THR A 262 3.62 1.67 -16.40
N GLY A 263 2.92 2.39 -17.28
CA GLY A 263 1.55 2.05 -17.64
C GLY A 263 0.47 2.45 -16.63
N GLN A 264 0.78 3.32 -15.67
CA GLN A 264 -0.19 3.84 -14.68
C GLN A 264 -1.23 4.80 -15.29
N ASP A 265 -1.42 4.77 -16.61
CA ASP A 265 -2.41 5.59 -17.31
C ASP A 265 -3.81 5.01 -17.10
N LYS A 266 -4.75 5.83 -16.62
CA LYS A 266 -6.18 5.48 -16.47
C LYS A 266 -6.74 4.74 -17.69
N ARG A 267 -6.31 5.08 -18.90
CA ARG A 267 -6.78 4.39 -20.12
C ARG A 267 -6.15 3.02 -20.35
N HIS A 268 -4.87 2.87 -20.00
CA HIS A 268 -4.25 1.56 -20.00
C HIS A 268 -4.94 0.69 -18.97
N GLU A 269 -5.19 1.21 -17.77
CA GLU A 269 -6.00 0.54 -16.75
C GLU A 269 -7.40 0.17 -17.29
N LEU A 270 -8.12 1.09 -17.94
CA LEU A 270 -9.43 0.79 -18.54
C LEU A 270 -9.37 -0.27 -19.66
N LEU A 271 -8.32 -0.26 -20.49
CA LEU A 271 -8.07 -1.27 -21.50
C LEU A 271 -7.86 -2.64 -20.86
N LEU A 272 -7.01 -2.70 -19.83
CA LEU A 272 -6.79 -3.91 -19.04
C LEU A 272 -8.11 -4.38 -18.44
N LYS A 273 -8.89 -3.49 -17.79
CA LYS A 273 -10.23 -3.82 -17.26
C LYS A 273 -11.17 -4.39 -18.34
N ARG A 274 -11.13 -3.87 -19.58
CA ARG A 274 -11.91 -4.44 -20.69
C ARG A 274 -11.42 -5.82 -21.12
N MET A 275 -10.11 -6.05 -21.18
CA MET A 275 -9.54 -7.37 -21.48
C MET A 275 -9.83 -8.42 -20.41
N GLN A 276 -10.20 -7.99 -19.21
CA GLN A 276 -10.62 -8.84 -18.11
C GLN A 276 -12.11 -9.25 -18.19
N LYS A 277 -12.87 -8.74 -19.17
CA LYS A 277 -14.26 -9.15 -19.39
C LYS A 277 -14.35 -10.63 -19.75
N GLN A 278 -15.41 -11.26 -19.25
CA GLN A 278 -15.69 -12.66 -19.51
C GLN A 278 -16.23 -12.86 -20.94
N LYS A 279 -15.82 -13.96 -21.58
CA LYS A 279 -16.32 -14.39 -22.91
C LYS A 279 -16.24 -13.28 -23.98
N LEU A 280 -15.06 -12.69 -24.14
CA LEU A 280 -14.77 -11.83 -25.28
C LEU A 280 -15.02 -12.60 -26.59
N SER A 281 -15.77 -12.00 -27.51
CA SER A 281 -15.83 -12.52 -28.88
C SER A 281 -14.42 -12.49 -29.49
N LEU A 282 -14.15 -13.34 -30.49
CA LEU A 282 -12.85 -13.35 -31.15
C LEU A 282 -12.49 -11.96 -31.72
N ASN A 283 -13.49 -11.23 -32.21
CA ASN A 283 -13.31 -9.88 -32.77
C ASN A 283 -12.89 -8.87 -31.70
N GLU A 284 -13.60 -8.84 -30.56
CA GLU A 284 -13.23 -7.97 -29.42
C GLU A 284 -11.85 -8.34 -28.85
N PHE A 285 -11.53 -9.63 -28.79
CA PHE A 285 -10.21 -10.09 -28.34
C PHE A 285 -9.09 -9.59 -29.26
N VAL A 286 -9.25 -9.72 -30.58
CA VAL A 286 -8.27 -9.24 -31.57
C VAL A 286 -8.14 -7.72 -31.46
N GLU A 287 -9.25 -6.99 -31.34
CA GLU A 287 -9.25 -5.54 -31.16
C GLU A 287 -8.43 -5.13 -29.90
N LEU A 288 -8.77 -5.70 -28.75
CA LEU A 288 -8.09 -5.40 -27.48
C LEU A 288 -6.62 -5.83 -27.49
N TRP A 289 -6.28 -6.93 -28.18
CA TRP A 289 -4.91 -7.38 -28.35
C TRP A 289 -4.08 -6.38 -29.16
N VAL A 290 -4.62 -5.86 -30.27
CA VAL A 290 -3.97 -4.79 -31.05
C VAL A 290 -3.79 -3.55 -30.18
N TRP A 291 -4.81 -3.15 -29.42
CA TRP A 291 -4.71 -2.03 -28.49
C TRP A 291 -3.61 -2.22 -27.46
N GLN A 292 -3.51 -3.40 -26.87
CA GLN A 292 -2.48 -3.73 -25.89
C GLN A 292 -1.07 -3.61 -26.50
N ARG A 293 -0.87 -4.06 -27.74
CA ARG A 293 0.42 -3.97 -28.42
C ARG A 293 0.83 -2.53 -28.71
N ILE A 294 -0.11 -1.68 -29.12
CA ILE A 294 0.14 -0.26 -29.32
C ILE A 294 0.56 0.40 -27.99
N HIS A 295 -0.14 0.09 -26.89
CA HIS A 295 0.21 0.60 -25.56
C HIS A 295 1.58 0.12 -25.06
N LEU A 296 1.92 -1.16 -25.27
CA LEU A 296 3.23 -1.72 -24.90
C LEU A 296 4.37 -1.09 -25.71
N LEU A 297 4.16 -0.88 -27.02
CA LEU A 297 5.12 -0.17 -27.87
C LEU A 297 5.35 1.25 -27.32
N GLN A 298 4.28 1.95 -26.99
CA GLN A 298 4.35 3.27 -26.39
C GLN A 298 5.11 3.25 -25.04
N GLN A 299 4.78 2.32 -24.13
CA GLN A 299 5.47 2.16 -22.84
C GLN A 299 6.96 1.93 -23.01
N ASN A 300 7.37 1.06 -23.95
CA ASN A 300 8.78 0.79 -24.25
C ASN A 300 9.49 2.03 -24.79
N MET A 301 8.84 2.82 -25.66
CA MET A 301 9.41 4.10 -26.12
C MET A 301 9.62 5.05 -24.95
N PHE A 302 8.62 5.21 -24.07
CA PHE A 302 8.74 6.04 -22.87
C PHE A 302 9.80 5.52 -21.89
N ALA A 303 9.94 4.21 -21.74
CA ALA A 303 10.98 3.59 -20.91
C ALA A 303 12.39 3.88 -21.47
N GLY A 304 12.56 3.81 -22.79
CA GLY A 304 13.80 4.19 -23.47
C GLY A 304 14.12 5.68 -23.29
N LEU A 305 13.15 6.56 -23.52
CA LEU A 305 13.31 8.00 -23.30
C LEU A 305 13.60 8.33 -21.82
N PHE A 306 12.94 7.65 -20.89
CA PHE A 306 13.20 7.78 -19.45
C PHE A 306 14.64 7.36 -19.11
N SER A 307 15.10 6.21 -19.61
CA SER A 307 16.46 5.73 -19.39
C SER A 307 17.49 6.69 -19.96
N LEU A 308 17.24 7.24 -21.16
CA LEU A 308 18.12 8.22 -21.81
C LEU A 308 18.16 9.53 -21.01
N HIS A 309 16.99 10.09 -20.67
CA HIS A 309 16.88 11.29 -19.84
C HIS A 309 17.66 11.10 -18.53
N ARG A 310 17.50 9.94 -17.88
CA ARG A 310 18.18 9.65 -16.62
C ARG A 310 19.69 9.60 -16.78
N SER A 311 20.21 8.89 -17.78
CA SER A 311 21.66 8.81 -18.01
C SER A 311 22.30 10.18 -18.24
N LEU A 312 21.59 11.11 -18.87
CA LEU A 312 22.09 12.45 -19.18
C LEU A 312 21.97 13.45 -18.01
N THR A 313 21.01 13.25 -17.09
CA THR A 313 20.67 14.24 -16.05
C THR A 313 20.98 13.81 -14.62
N ALA A 314 21.22 12.51 -14.38
CA ALA A 314 21.37 11.96 -13.02
C ALA A 314 22.51 12.56 -12.19
N TRP A 315 23.64 12.85 -12.83
CA TRP A 315 24.80 13.42 -12.16
C TRP A 315 24.47 14.80 -11.56
N LYS A 316 23.73 15.65 -12.28
CA LYS A 316 23.36 16.99 -11.81
C LYS A 316 22.30 16.95 -10.73
N CYS A 317 21.37 15.99 -10.77
CA CYS A 317 20.47 15.73 -9.63
C CYS A 317 21.29 15.47 -8.36
N ARG A 318 22.26 14.56 -8.42
CA ARG A 318 23.07 14.19 -7.26
C ARG A 318 23.89 15.36 -6.73
N GLU A 319 24.41 16.20 -7.61
CA GLU A 319 25.13 17.42 -7.21
C GLU A 319 24.21 18.45 -6.52
N ILE A 320 23.02 18.69 -7.06
CA ILE A 320 22.02 19.60 -6.47
C ILE A 320 21.60 19.12 -5.07
N GLU A 321 21.41 17.81 -4.88
CA GLU A 321 21.11 17.21 -3.58
C GLU A 321 22.25 17.42 -2.57
N LEU A 322 23.50 17.19 -2.96
CA LEU A 322 24.66 17.37 -2.08
C LEU A 322 24.91 18.85 -1.73
N GLU A 323 24.59 19.77 -2.64
CA GLU A 323 24.67 21.21 -2.36
C GLU A 323 23.55 21.66 -1.40
N ALA A 324 22.34 21.10 -1.54
CA ALA A 324 21.26 21.31 -0.58
C ALA A 324 21.63 20.76 0.81
N ASP A 325 22.24 19.57 0.87
CA ASP A 325 22.78 18.99 2.10
C ASP A 325 23.82 19.90 2.76
N LYS A 326 24.77 20.42 1.97
CA LYS A 326 25.80 21.34 2.46
C LYS A 326 25.19 22.60 3.08
N ARG A 327 24.12 23.15 2.49
CA ARG A 327 23.41 24.31 3.04
C ARG A 327 22.68 23.97 4.33
N ALA A 328 21.98 22.83 4.38
CA ALA A 328 21.39 22.34 5.62
C ALA A 328 22.44 22.13 6.72
N VAL A 329 23.60 21.55 6.39
CA VAL A 329 24.74 21.36 7.30
C VAL A 329 25.29 22.70 7.80
N LYS A 330 25.35 23.75 6.96
CA LYS A 330 25.74 25.10 7.42
C LYS A 330 24.77 25.65 8.49
N VAL A 331 23.47 25.31 8.41
CA VAL A 331 22.45 25.76 9.37
C VAL A 331 22.49 24.92 10.66
N VAL A 332 22.42 23.59 10.56
CA VAL A 332 22.23 22.72 11.74
C VAL A 332 23.50 21.98 12.21
N GLY A 333 24.59 22.10 11.46
CA GLY A 333 25.84 21.39 11.70
C GLY A 333 25.82 19.95 11.19
N SER A 334 27.02 19.36 11.04
CA SER A 334 27.19 18.00 10.50
C SER A 334 26.49 16.95 11.38
N GLN A 335 26.63 17.06 12.71
CA GLN A 335 25.99 16.15 13.66
C GLN A 335 24.46 16.29 13.67
N GLY A 336 23.94 17.52 13.57
CA GLY A 336 22.50 17.78 13.51
C GLY A 336 21.88 17.20 12.23
N PHE A 337 22.56 17.36 11.09
CA PHE A 337 22.15 16.81 9.81
C PHE A 337 22.18 15.27 9.79
N SER A 338 23.25 14.64 10.29
CA SER A 338 23.32 13.18 10.37
C SER A 338 22.23 12.60 11.27
N SER A 339 22.00 13.21 12.44
CA SER A 339 20.92 12.82 13.32
C SER A 339 19.53 12.99 12.67
N MET A 340 19.35 14.01 11.82
CA MET A 340 18.13 14.22 11.06
C MET A 340 17.89 13.10 10.04
N ILE A 341 18.88 12.76 9.20
CA ILE A 341 18.76 11.69 8.20
C ILE A 341 18.43 10.35 8.87
N GLU A 342 19.15 10.00 9.94
CA GLU A 342 18.87 8.78 10.70
C GLU A 342 17.44 8.77 11.24
N LYS A 343 16.99 9.89 11.83
CA LYS A 343 15.67 9.95 12.43
C LYS A 343 14.54 9.89 11.40
N VAL A 344 14.73 10.50 10.23
CA VAL A 344 13.77 10.38 9.11
C VAL A 344 13.60 8.92 8.68
N ARG A 345 14.69 8.14 8.64
CA ARG A 345 14.61 6.69 8.35
C ARG A 345 13.92 5.89 9.42
N ASP A 346 14.16 6.19 10.69
CA ASP A 346 13.45 5.54 11.79
C ASP A 346 11.93 5.77 11.67
N VAL A 347 11.52 6.99 11.31
CA VAL A 347 10.11 7.36 11.11
C VAL A 347 9.51 6.64 9.91
N GLN A 348 10.20 6.59 8.77
CA GLN A 348 9.74 5.86 7.58
C GLN A 348 9.61 4.34 7.85
N GLY A 349 10.58 3.74 8.54
CA GLY A 349 10.53 2.33 8.94
C GLY A 349 9.44 2.04 9.99
N ALA A 350 9.16 3.01 10.88
CA ALA A 350 8.07 2.91 11.85
C ALA A 350 6.69 2.99 11.21
N GLN A 351 6.54 3.78 10.14
CA GLN A 351 5.29 3.93 9.41
C GLN A 351 4.72 2.58 8.96
N ALA A 352 5.53 1.75 8.30
CA ALA A 352 5.12 0.42 7.83
C ALA A 352 4.64 -0.49 8.98
N LYS A 353 5.32 -0.44 10.13
CA LYS A 353 4.93 -1.20 11.33
C LYS A 353 3.60 -0.72 11.90
N VAL A 354 3.40 0.60 12.01
CA VAL A 354 2.15 1.19 12.52
C VAL A 354 1.00 0.95 11.56
N SER A 355 1.21 1.05 10.25
CA SER A 355 0.22 0.67 9.23
C SER A 355 -0.22 -0.78 9.38
N ALA A 356 0.73 -1.71 9.57
CA ALA A 356 0.41 -3.12 9.81
C ALA A 356 -0.34 -3.34 11.13
N GLN A 357 0.02 -2.60 12.19
CA GLN A 357 -0.71 -2.61 13.47
C GLN A 357 -2.13 -2.06 13.31
N ASN A 358 -2.32 -0.98 12.56
CA ASN A 358 -3.63 -0.39 12.31
C ASN A 358 -4.51 -1.32 11.45
N HIS A 359 -3.94 -1.94 10.43
CA HIS A 359 -4.64 -2.93 9.61
C HIS A 359 -5.05 -4.15 10.43
N TRP A 360 -4.20 -4.62 11.36
CA TRP A 360 -4.59 -5.66 12.31
C TRP A 360 -5.71 -5.18 13.25
N ALA A 361 -5.60 -3.98 13.84
CA ALA A 361 -6.62 -3.42 14.73
C ALA A 361 -7.96 -3.27 14.02
N TRP A 362 -7.94 -2.93 12.74
CA TRP A 362 -9.13 -2.83 11.92
C TRP A 362 -9.87 -4.16 11.81
N LYS A 363 -9.17 -5.30 11.76
CA LYS A 363 -9.79 -6.64 11.83
C LYS A 363 -10.49 -6.89 13.17
N GLU A 364 -9.95 -6.37 14.27
CA GLU A 364 -10.61 -6.37 15.58
C GLU A 364 -11.79 -5.38 15.68
N GLY A 365 -11.95 -4.48 14.70
CA GLY A 365 -13.00 -3.46 14.69
C GLY A 365 -12.61 -2.16 15.35
N PHE A 366 -11.31 -1.90 15.53
CA PHE A 366 -10.77 -0.66 16.07
C PHE A 366 -9.87 0.04 15.04
N LEU A 367 -9.77 1.35 15.13
CA LEU A 367 -8.81 2.16 14.37
C LEU A 367 -7.92 2.94 15.32
N LEU A 368 -6.75 3.37 14.87
CA LEU A 368 -5.93 4.32 15.61
C LEU A 368 -6.65 5.68 15.69
N ASP A 369 -6.56 6.32 16.85
CA ASP A 369 -7.02 7.70 17.04
C ASP A 369 -6.02 8.72 16.49
N ASP A 370 -4.73 8.49 16.70
CA ASP A 370 -3.65 9.38 16.29
C ASP A 370 -2.53 8.58 15.59
N TYR A 371 -2.58 8.58 14.25
CA TYR A 371 -1.63 7.84 13.45
C TYR A 371 -0.21 8.43 13.55
N ALA A 372 -0.07 9.76 13.46
CA ALA A 372 1.25 10.39 13.47
C ALA A 372 1.98 10.22 14.79
N LEU A 373 1.26 10.32 15.92
CA LEU A 373 1.82 10.05 17.24
C LEU A 373 2.21 8.58 17.40
N ALA A 374 1.39 7.65 16.91
CA ALA A 374 1.72 6.23 16.94
C ALA A 374 3.02 5.93 16.16
N VAL A 375 3.21 6.54 14.99
CA VAL A 375 4.46 6.46 14.22
C VAL A 375 5.62 7.06 15.01
N ALA A 376 5.45 8.22 15.64
CA ALA A 376 6.49 8.85 16.44
C ALA A 376 6.91 8.02 17.66
N MET A 377 5.95 7.38 18.33
CA MET A 377 6.21 6.47 19.45
C MET A 377 6.94 5.22 18.98
N GLU A 378 6.52 4.62 17.86
CA GLU A 378 7.19 3.45 17.29
C GLU A 378 8.62 3.80 16.84
N ALA A 379 8.84 4.96 16.22
CA ALA A 379 10.15 5.45 15.79
C ALA A 379 11.14 5.70 16.94
N LYS A 380 10.69 5.79 18.20
CA LYS A 380 11.58 5.85 19.38
C LYS A 380 12.09 4.46 19.78
N ASN A 381 11.29 3.42 19.57
CA ASN A 381 11.61 2.04 19.92
C ASN A 381 12.30 1.29 18.77
N ASN A 382 12.14 1.80 17.54
CA ASN A 382 12.63 1.17 16.34
C ASN A 382 14.14 1.43 16.16
N LYS A 383 14.97 0.48 16.60
CA LYS A 383 16.38 0.39 16.16
C LYS A 383 16.44 -0.37 14.82
N VAL A 384 15.79 0.14 13.77
CA VAL A 384 15.68 -0.55 12.47
C VAL A 384 17.05 -1.03 12.01
N GLU A 385 17.09 -2.13 11.25
CA GLU A 385 18.20 -2.64 10.43
C GLU A 385 18.84 -1.51 9.57
N LYS A 386 19.62 -0.64 10.21
CA LYS A 386 20.20 0.58 9.61
C LYS A 386 21.02 0.26 8.37
N ALA A 387 21.70 -0.89 8.37
CA ALA A 387 22.65 -1.25 7.33
C ALA A 387 22.01 -1.35 5.93
N HIS A 388 20.84 -1.98 5.78
CA HIS A 388 20.26 -2.22 4.46
C HIS A 388 19.60 -0.97 3.84
N LEU A 389 19.05 -0.07 4.68
CA LEU A 389 18.40 1.16 4.23
C LEU A 389 19.40 2.27 3.86
N LEU A 390 20.61 2.26 4.44
CA LEU A 390 21.65 3.26 4.18
C LEU A 390 22.42 3.03 2.87
N GLU A 391 22.51 1.78 2.41
CA GLU A 391 23.25 1.41 1.19
C GLU A 391 22.45 1.60 -0.10
N LYS A 392 21.11 1.52 -0.04
CA LYS A 392 20.24 1.65 -1.21
C LYS A 392 20.05 3.14 -1.58
N GLU A 393 20.02 3.45 -2.87
CA GLU A 393 19.63 4.79 -3.32
C GLU A 393 18.23 5.13 -2.77
N VAL A 394 18.12 6.30 -2.11
CA VAL A 394 16.90 6.77 -1.42
C VAL A 394 15.71 6.84 -2.38
N THR A 395 15.99 7.39 -3.55
CA THR A 395 15.17 7.33 -4.74
C THR A 395 16.11 7.15 -5.91
N ARG A 396 15.55 6.85 -7.07
CA ARG A 396 16.32 6.77 -8.30
C ARG A 396 17.02 8.08 -8.65
N PHE A 397 16.69 9.22 -8.00
CA PHE A 397 17.18 10.58 -8.24
C PHE A 397 18.30 11.02 -7.30
N CYS A 398 18.21 10.66 -6.01
CA CYS A 398 19.11 11.11 -4.95
C CYS A 398 20.30 10.15 -4.74
N PRO A 399 21.45 10.65 -4.24
CA PRO A 399 22.53 9.78 -3.77
C PRO A 399 22.07 8.90 -2.60
N SER A 400 22.79 7.81 -2.32
CA SER A 400 22.52 6.99 -1.13
C SER A 400 22.79 7.79 0.14
N ASP A 401 22.07 7.47 1.22
CA ASP A 401 22.26 8.15 2.51
C ASP A 401 23.69 8.02 3.02
N LYS A 402 24.38 6.90 2.73
CA LYS A 402 25.79 6.73 3.04
C LYS A 402 26.66 7.86 2.47
N VAL A 403 26.49 8.17 1.18
CA VAL A 403 27.24 9.25 0.52
C VAL A 403 26.90 10.61 1.13
N ARG A 404 25.62 10.85 1.43
CA ARG A 404 25.16 12.11 2.06
C ARG A 404 25.77 12.29 3.45
N LEU A 405 25.80 11.23 4.26
CA LEU A 405 26.37 11.24 5.60
C LEU A 405 27.90 11.41 5.58
N GLU A 406 28.60 10.71 4.69
CA GLU A 406 30.05 10.87 4.51
C GLU A 406 30.41 12.31 4.10
N HIS A 407 29.68 12.89 3.14
CA HIS A 407 29.86 14.27 2.72
C HIS A 407 29.55 15.27 3.86
N ALA A 408 28.45 15.07 4.59
CA ALA A 408 28.07 15.93 5.71
C ALA A 408 29.13 15.90 6.83
N MET A 409 29.71 14.73 7.13
CA MET A 409 30.76 14.58 8.14
C MET A 409 32.08 15.21 7.68
N ALA A 410 32.42 15.10 6.39
CA ALA A 410 33.61 15.74 5.82
C ALA A 410 33.59 17.28 5.98
N LEU A 411 32.41 17.92 5.92
CA LEU A 411 32.27 19.37 6.10
C LEU A 411 32.62 19.86 7.51
N SER A 412 32.61 18.99 8.53
CA SER A 412 33.03 19.29 9.92
C SER A 412 32.46 20.59 10.51
N CYS A 413 31.21 20.93 10.17
CA CYS A 413 30.58 22.18 10.58
C CYS A 413 29.93 22.04 11.97
N LYS A 414 30.22 22.99 12.87
CA LYS A 414 29.50 23.13 14.15
C LYS A 414 28.17 23.83 13.89
N GLY A 415 27.08 23.20 14.31
CA GLY A 415 25.74 23.75 14.14
C GLY A 415 25.51 24.99 14.99
N SER A 416 24.75 25.95 14.46
CA SER A 416 24.34 27.17 15.18
C SER A 416 23.09 26.95 16.05
N LEU A 417 22.42 25.80 15.91
CA LEU A 417 21.10 25.52 16.47
C LEU A 417 21.07 24.27 17.37
N PRO A 418 21.36 24.38 18.68
CA PRO A 418 21.11 23.32 19.64
C PRO A 418 19.71 23.47 20.26
N ALA A 419 18.65 23.12 19.52
CA ALA A 419 17.29 23.04 20.06
C ALA A 419 16.84 21.58 20.12
N ARG A 420 16.90 20.99 21.32
CA ARG A 420 16.42 19.62 21.58
C ARG A 420 14.91 19.52 21.81
N ALA A 421 14.20 20.64 21.78
CA ALA A 421 12.75 20.67 21.89
C ALA A 421 12.09 19.88 20.76
N SER A 422 10.90 19.33 21.00
CA SER A 422 10.15 18.61 19.96
C SER A 422 9.58 19.58 18.93
N ALA A 423 9.62 19.20 17.66
CA ALA A 423 9.02 19.96 16.57
C ALA A 423 7.49 20.10 16.69
N SER A 424 6.82 19.22 17.43
CA SER A 424 5.36 19.31 17.65
C SER A 424 4.93 20.58 18.38
N LEU A 425 5.84 21.22 19.13
CA LEU A 425 5.60 22.50 19.81
C LEU A 425 5.43 23.68 18.86
N LEU A 426 5.69 23.49 17.55
CA LEU A 426 5.43 24.49 16.52
C LEU A 426 3.94 24.60 16.16
N LEU A 427 3.13 23.63 16.58
CA LEU A 427 1.68 23.62 16.46
C LEU A 427 1.05 23.95 17.81
N GLU A 428 0.00 24.78 17.83
CA GLU A 428 -0.72 25.11 19.06
C GLU A 428 -1.46 23.88 19.61
N GLN A 429 -2.18 23.18 18.74
CA GLN A 429 -2.99 22.01 19.07
C GLN A 429 -2.50 20.76 18.31
N ALA A 430 -1.21 20.47 18.43
CA ALA A 430 -0.53 19.34 17.77
C ALA A 430 -1.33 18.03 17.77
N LYS A 431 -1.88 17.65 18.93
CA LYS A 431 -2.65 16.41 19.10
C LYS A 431 -3.97 16.44 18.36
N GLU A 432 -4.71 17.54 18.45
CA GLU A 432 -6.04 17.66 17.82
C GLU A 432 -5.91 17.65 16.29
N ILE A 433 -4.95 18.41 15.76
CA ILE A 433 -4.61 18.42 14.33
C ILE A 433 -4.24 17.01 13.85
N SER A 434 -3.42 16.27 14.61
CA SER A 434 -3.00 14.92 14.26
C SER A 434 -4.15 13.91 14.24
N CYS A 435 -5.04 13.97 15.24
CA CYS A 435 -6.25 13.15 15.28
C CYS A 435 -7.20 13.48 14.12
N GLU A 436 -7.42 14.76 13.84
CA GLU A 436 -8.26 15.20 12.72
C GLU A 436 -7.73 14.70 11.39
N LEU A 437 -6.42 14.81 11.14
CA LEU A 437 -5.78 14.27 9.93
C LEU A 437 -5.99 12.76 9.80
N THR A 438 -5.90 12.03 10.91
CA THR A 438 -6.13 10.58 10.93
C THR A 438 -7.57 10.24 10.54
N LEU A 439 -8.55 10.99 11.06
CA LEU A 439 -9.97 10.82 10.71
C LEU A 439 -10.26 11.16 9.25
N LEU A 440 -9.72 12.27 8.75
CA LEU A 440 -9.86 12.68 7.34
C LEU A 440 -9.31 11.62 6.38
N ASP A 441 -8.20 10.96 6.74
CA ASP A 441 -7.65 9.86 5.95
C ASP A 441 -8.56 8.62 5.94
N TYR A 442 -9.25 8.31 7.05
CA TYR A 442 -10.21 7.21 7.09
C TYR A 442 -11.47 7.50 6.27
N GLU A 443 -12.04 8.70 6.42
CA GLU A 443 -13.24 9.12 5.69
C GLU A 443 -12.99 9.18 4.18
N SER A 444 -11.86 9.75 3.78
CA SER A 444 -11.45 9.81 2.37
C SER A 444 -11.06 8.46 1.77
N SER A 445 -10.90 7.43 2.60
CA SER A 445 -10.71 6.04 2.18
C SER A 445 -11.99 5.23 2.20
N GLY A 446 -13.14 5.85 2.48
CA GLY A 446 -14.46 5.22 2.45
C GLY A 446 -14.92 4.60 3.77
N ILE A 447 -14.16 4.75 4.87
CA ILE A 447 -14.58 4.29 6.19
C ILE A 447 -15.53 5.33 6.80
N LYS A 448 -16.83 5.05 6.74
CA LYS A 448 -17.87 5.88 7.38
C LYS A 448 -17.85 5.73 8.90
N ASP A 449 -18.20 6.80 9.61
CA ASP A 449 -18.29 6.85 11.08
C ASP A 449 -17.01 6.41 11.81
N SER A 450 -15.84 6.70 11.22
CA SER A 450 -14.52 6.31 11.74
C SER A 450 -14.31 6.78 13.19
N HIS A 451 -14.82 7.96 13.55
CA HIS A 451 -14.76 8.54 14.90
C HIS A 451 -15.39 7.66 16.01
N LEU A 452 -16.26 6.70 15.69
CA LEU A 452 -16.88 5.82 16.69
C LEU A 452 -16.01 4.61 17.07
N VAL A 453 -14.99 4.30 16.26
CA VAL A 453 -14.19 3.07 16.36
C VAL A 453 -12.71 3.35 16.63
N VAL A 454 -12.32 4.63 16.77
CA VAL A 454 -10.96 5.01 17.11
C VAL A 454 -10.61 4.70 18.57
N VAL A 455 -9.37 4.28 18.79
CA VAL A 455 -8.84 3.85 20.07
C VAL A 455 -7.36 4.26 20.18
N PRO A 456 -6.88 4.66 21.38
CA PRO A 456 -5.47 4.96 21.62
C PRO A 456 -4.52 3.84 21.20
N SER A 457 -3.38 4.22 20.63
CA SER A 457 -2.31 3.31 20.20
C SER A 457 -1.83 2.35 21.31
N GLU A 458 -1.77 2.81 22.56
CA GLU A 458 -1.41 1.99 23.72
C GLU A 458 -2.38 0.83 23.94
N LYS A 459 -3.68 1.08 23.78
CA LYS A 459 -4.70 0.04 23.95
C LYS A 459 -4.64 -0.97 22.81
N ILE A 460 -4.35 -0.54 21.57
CA ILE A 460 -4.12 -1.46 20.45
C ILE A 460 -2.90 -2.36 20.73
N ARG A 461 -1.80 -1.81 21.25
CA ARG A 461 -0.62 -2.60 21.67
C ARG A 461 -0.96 -3.61 22.77
N GLN A 462 -1.74 -3.21 23.78
CA GLN A 462 -2.19 -4.12 24.84
C GLN A 462 -3.06 -5.26 24.29
N LEU A 463 -3.98 -4.96 23.37
CA LEU A 463 -4.82 -5.97 22.71
C LEU A 463 -3.97 -6.95 21.91
N LYS A 464 -2.97 -6.48 21.16
CA LYS A 464 -2.06 -7.32 20.40
C LYS A 464 -1.22 -8.22 21.31
N ASN A 465 -0.61 -7.67 22.35
CA ASN A 465 0.15 -8.46 23.34
C ASN A 465 -0.73 -9.52 24.04
N ARG A 466 -2.01 -9.20 24.29
CA ARG A 466 -2.97 -10.17 24.81
C ARG A 466 -3.24 -11.28 23.79
N GLN A 467 -3.40 -10.95 22.51
CA GLN A 467 -3.58 -11.95 21.46
C GLN A 467 -2.38 -12.88 21.33
N ASP A 468 -1.15 -12.37 21.36
CA ASP A 468 0.06 -13.19 21.24
C ASP A 468 0.14 -14.21 22.38
N LYS A 469 -0.19 -13.80 23.61
CA LYS A 469 -0.32 -14.72 24.76
C LYS A 469 -1.42 -15.76 24.56
N LEU A 470 -2.55 -15.36 23.98
CA LEU A 470 -3.65 -16.28 23.68
C LEU A 470 -3.27 -17.30 22.60
N GLU A 471 -2.46 -16.92 21.62
CA GLU A 471 -1.99 -17.84 20.58
C GLU A 471 -1.17 -18.98 21.18
N VAL A 472 -0.29 -18.69 22.15
CA VAL A 472 0.47 -19.72 22.88
C VAL A 472 -0.46 -20.68 23.62
N ILE A 473 -1.47 -20.15 24.33
CA ILE A 473 -2.49 -20.97 25.02
C ILE A 473 -3.27 -21.83 24.02
N THR A 474 -3.63 -21.27 22.88
CA THR A 474 -4.38 -21.97 21.82
C THR A 474 -3.57 -23.12 21.23
N LYS A 475 -2.30 -22.87 20.89
CA LYS A 475 -1.38 -23.90 20.42
C LYS A 475 -1.21 -25.03 21.43
N ARG A 476 -1.18 -24.71 22.73
CA ARG A 476 -1.09 -25.73 23.79
C ARG A 476 -2.39 -26.55 23.91
N TYR A 477 -3.55 -25.90 23.93
CA TYR A 477 -4.83 -26.57 24.13
C TYR A 477 -5.19 -27.53 22.99
N PHE A 478 -4.94 -27.11 21.74
CA PHE A 478 -5.20 -27.88 20.52
C PHE A 478 -3.99 -28.69 20.02
N ASP A 479 -2.94 -28.84 20.84
CA ASP A 479 -1.69 -29.56 20.52
C ASP A 479 -1.13 -29.24 19.12
N GLY A 480 -0.98 -27.95 18.81
CA GLY A 480 -0.39 -27.47 17.55
C GLY A 480 -1.37 -27.41 16.35
N ARG A 481 -2.63 -27.83 16.51
CA ARG A 481 -3.64 -27.77 15.43
C ARG A 481 -4.22 -26.37 15.15
N ALA A 482 -3.72 -25.34 15.83
CA ALA A 482 -4.09 -23.93 15.63
C ALA A 482 -3.41 -23.31 14.37
N GLY A 483 -3.41 -24.05 13.26
CA GLY A 483 -2.80 -23.66 12.00
C GLY A 483 -3.81 -23.21 10.94
N THR A 484 -3.43 -23.29 9.67
CA THR A 484 -4.28 -22.85 8.53
C THR A 484 -5.50 -23.74 8.28
N ARG A 485 -5.51 -24.98 8.80
CA ARG A 485 -6.61 -25.94 8.59
C ARG A 485 -7.76 -25.69 9.57
N ILE A 486 -8.97 -25.61 9.04
CA ILE A 486 -10.20 -25.60 9.85
C ILE A 486 -10.44 -27.02 10.40
N LEU A 487 -10.61 -27.12 11.72
CA LEU A 487 -10.86 -28.39 12.41
C LEU A 487 -12.26 -28.91 12.07
N LYS A 488 -12.42 -30.23 12.03
CA LYS A 488 -13.73 -30.86 12.03
C LYS A 488 -14.34 -30.80 13.43
N PHE A 489 -14.84 -29.62 13.79
CA PHE A 489 -15.36 -29.32 15.12
C PHE A 489 -16.87 -29.62 15.18
N GLU A 490 -17.24 -30.89 15.04
CA GLU A 490 -18.63 -31.37 15.07
C GLU A 490 -18.71 -32.70 15.85
N PRO A 491 -19.89 -33.09 16.37
CA PRO A 491 -20.06 -34.34 17.09
C PRO A 491 -19.56 -35.56 16.29
N SER A 492 -18.94 -36.52 16.97
CA SER A 492 -18.53 -37.77 16.32
C SER A 492 -19.73 -38.67 16.04
N CYS A 493 -19.71 -39.34 14.88
CA CYS A 493 -20.65 -40.42 14.59
C CYS A 493 -20.27 -41.73 15.31
N GLU A 494 -19.03 -41.84 15.81
CA GLU A 494 -18.56 -43.00 16.55
C GLU A 494 -19.08 -42.95 17.98
N ARG A 495 -19.82 -44.00 18.36
CA ARG A 495 -20.49 -44.08 19.68
C ARG A 495 -19.52 -43.98 20.85
N ASP A 496 -18.34 -44.60 20.71
CA ASP A 496 -17.34 -44.61 21.78
C ASP A 496 -16.79 -43.20 22.04
N ILE A 497 -16.42 -42.48 20.98
CA ILE A 497 -15.92 -41.10 21.08
C ILE A 497 -17.00 -40.17 21.63
N ALA A 498 -18.25 -40.31 21.20
CA ALA A 498 -19.36 -39.47 21.67
C ALA A 498 -19.67 -39.63 23.18
N GLN A 499 -19.16 -40.69 23.81
CA GLN A 499 -19.33 -40.97 25.24
C GLN A 499 -18.10 -40.66 26.08
N PHE A 500 -16.99 -40.20 25.48
CA PHE A 500 -15.80 -39.86 26.25
C PHE A 500 -16.10 -38.72 27.23
N ASP A 501 -15.64 -38.91 28.46
CA ASP A 501 -15.52 -37.83 29.44
C ASP A 501 -14.25 -37.01 29.18
N ILE A 502 -14.03 -35.98 30.00
CA ILE A 502 -12.93 -35.03 29.81
C ILE A 502 -11.56 -35.74 29.92
N GLN A 503 -11.39 -36.62 30.91
CA GLN A 503 -10.12 -37.30 31.16
C GLN A 503 -9.83 -38.37 30.10
N THR A 504 -10.83 -39.17 29.73
CA THR A 504 -10.73 -40.18 28.66
C THR A 504 -10.37 -39.52 27.33
N SER A 505 -10.96 -38.36 27.03
CA SER A 505 -10.61 -37.58 25.83
C SER A 505 -9.15 -37.14 25.85
N ILE A 506 -8.64 -36.65 26.98
CA ILE A 506 -7.24 -36.22 27.14
C ILE A 506 -6.29 -37.42 26.99
N ASP A 507 -6.59 -38.54 27.64
CA ASP A 507 -5.74 -39.74 27.59
C ASP A 507 -5.73 -40.38 26.20
N PHE A 508 -6.86 -40.36 25.50
CA PHE A 508 -6.94 -40.79 24.11
C PHE A 508 -6.06 -39.92 23.20
N LEU A 509 -6.10 -38.59 23.37
CA LEU A 509 -5.26 -37.66 22.62
C LEU A 509 -3.77 -37.87 22.93
N ARG A 510 -3.41 -38.08 24.20
CA ARG A 510 -2.03 -38.36 24.63
C ARG A 510 -1.48 -39.64 23.99
N ARG A 511 -2.26 -40.73 23.98
CA ARG A 511 -1.85 -42.02 23.40
C ARG A 511 -1.61 -41.93 21.89
N ASN A 512 -2.44 -41.16 21.17
CA ASN A 512 -2.38 -41.06 19.71
C ASN A 512 -1.50 -39.92 19.19
N ARG A 513 -0.85 -39.15 20.07
CA ARG A 513 -0.12 -37.93 19.74
C ARG A 513 1.00 -38.10 18.71
N VAL A 514 1.78 -39.17 18.81
CA VAL A 514 2.93 -39.40 17.91
C VAL A 514 2.44 -39.70 16.49
N GLU A 515 1.45 -40.59 16.36
CA GLU A 515 0.87 -40.92 15.06
C GLU A 515 0.11 -39.74 14.48
N ASP A 516 -0.59 -38.98 15.31
CA ASP A 516 -1.24 -37.74 14.90
C ASP A 516 -0.25 -36.71 14.32
N GLY A 517 0.85 -36.44 15.02
CA GLY A 517 1.89 -35.54 14.52
C GLY A 517 2.46 -35.99 13.17
N ARG A 518 2.63 -37.30 12.98
CA ARG A 518 3.03 -37.90 11.69
C ARG A 518 1.99 -37.65 10.61
N GLN A 519 0.70 -37.92 10.87
CA GLN A 519 -0.38 -37.70 9.90
C GLN A 519 -0.55 -36.22 9.55
N GLN A 520 -0.42 -35.32 10.53
CA GLN A 520 -0.44 -33.87 10.29
C GLN A 520 0.70 -33.42 9.38
N ALA A 521 1.92 -33.92 9.59
CA ALA A 521 3.06 -33.62 8.73
C ALA A 521 2.85 -34.15 7.29
N ILE A 522 2.32 -35.37 7.14
CA ILE A 522 1.98 -35.96 5.84
C ILE A 522 0.90 -35.12 5.14
N SER A 523 -0.17 -34.78 5.85
CA SER A 523 -1.29 -33.98 5.35
C SER A 523 -0.82 -32.60 4.88
N LYS A 524 0.02 -31.91 5.67
CA LYS A 524 0.61 -30.62 5.29
C LYS A 524 1.44 -30.73 4.01
N ASN A 525 2.32 -31.73 3.91
CA ASN A 525 3.16 -31.94 2.73
C ASN A 525 2.30 -32.27 1.48
N LEU A 526 1.29 -33.13 1.63
CA LEU A 526 0.34 -33.44 0.55
C LEU A 526 -0.45 -32.21 0.11
N PHE A 527 -0.89 -31.36 1.04
CA PHE A 527 -1.60 -30.12 0.73
C PHE A 527 -0.73 -29.16 -0.09
N GLU A 528 0.52 -28.94 0.31
CA GLU A 528 1.47 -28.11 -0.46
C GLU A 528 1.73 -28.67 -1.86
N ARG A 529 1.81 -30.00 -2.01
CA ARG A 529 1.96 -30.66 -3.31
C ARG A 529 0.71 -30.55 -4.18
N ILE A 530 -0.48 -30.70 -3.60
CA ILE A 530 -1.78 -30.51 -4.29
C ILE A 530 -1.87 -29.08 -4.77
N TYR A 531 -1.57 -28.11 -3.91
CA TYR A 531 -1.56 -26.70 -4.23
C TYR A 531 -0.66 -26.41 -5.44
N LYS A 532 0.60 -26.86 -5.41
CA LYS A 532 1.53 -26.71 -6.53
C LYS A 532 1.03 -27.42 -7.81
N ALA A 533 0.58 -28.67 -7.70
CA ALA A 533 0.12 -29.45 -8.84
C ALA A 533 -1.13 -28.86 -9.50
N TYR A 534 -2.06 -28.32 -8.70
CA TYR A 534 -3.26 -27.64 -9.17
C TYR A 534 -2.91 -26.39 -9.96
N VAL A 535 -2.01 -25.54 -9.44
CA VAL A 535 -1.51 -24.36 -10.16
C VAL A 535 -0.90 -24.76 -11.51
N ILE A 536 -0.03 -25.78 -11.52
CA ILE A 536 0.61 -26.26 -12.76
C ILE A 536 -0.45 -26.72 -13.78
N GLU A 537 -1.44 -27.51 -13.35
CA GLU A 537 -2.52 -27.96 -14.23
C GLU A 537 -3.29 -26.79 -14.84
N ARG A 538 -3.66 -25.79 -14.02
CA ARG A 538 -4.40 -24.60 -14.48
C ARG A 538 -3.58 -23.75 -15.44
N LEU A 539 -2.29 -23.55 -15.18
CA LEU A 539 -1.38 -22.84 -16.10
C LEU A 539 -1.22 -23.57 -17.44
N LEU A 540 -1.11 -24.90 -17.42
CA LEU A 540 -1.03 -25.72 -18.64
C LEU A 540 -2.32 -25.66 -19.46
N LEU A 541 -3.49 -25.74 -18.81
CA LEU A 541 -4.80 -25.56 -19.47
C LEU A 541 -4.92 -24.19 -20.13
N ALA A 542 -4.40 -23.15 -19.46
CA ALA A 542 -4.34 -21.79 -19.98
C ALA A 542 -3.22 -21.56 -21.02
N LYS A 543 -2.41 -22.58 -21.34
CA LYS A 543 -1.23 -22.48 -22.23
C LYS A 543 -0.24 -21.39 -21.81
N LEU A 544 -0.07 -21.20 -20.51
CA LEU A 544 0.90 -20.27 -19.92
C LEU A 544 2.22 -20.99 -19.57
N PRO A 545 3.39 -20.34 -19.77
CA PRO A 545 4.68 -20.94 -19.48
C PRO A 545 4.88 -21.08 -17.96
N VAL A 546 4.88 -22.32 -17.46
CA VAL A 546 4.97 -22.61 -16.01
C VAL A 546 6.26 -22.07 -15.38
N GLU A 547 7.39 -22.22 -16.09
CA GLU A 547 8.71 -21.75 -15.65
C GLU A 547 8.72 -20.25 -15.33
N LYS A 548 7.99 -19.44 -16.12
CA LYS A 548 7.89 -18.00 -15.89
C LYS A 548 7.22 -17.65 -14.56
N TYR A 549 6.23 -18.43 -14.13
CA TYR A 549 5.42 -18.11 -12.94
C TYR A 549 5.90 -18.81 -11.67
N LEU A 550 6.54 -19.98 -11.80
CA LEU A 550 7.00 -20.78 -10.66
C LEU A 550 8.53 -20.82 -10.52
N GLY A 551 9.30 -20.34 -11.50
CA GLY A 551 10.76 -20.30 -11.46
C GLY A 551 11.44 -21.68 -11.53
N GLU A 552 10.68 -22.73 -11.83
CA GLU A 552 11.17 -24.11 -11.95
C GLU A 552 11.00 -24.58 -13.40
N GLU A 553 11.99 -25.28 -13.96
CA GLU A 553 11.81 -26.05 -15.20
C GLU A 553 10.70 -27.06 -14.96
N ALA A 554 9.50 -26.74 -15.43
CA ALA A 554 8.37 -27.62 -15.31
C ALA A 554 8.61 -28.82 -16.23
N GLY A 555 9.29 -29.83 -15.69
CA GLY A 555 9.34 -31.15 -16.28
C GLY A 555 7.91 -31.50 -16.67
N THR A 556 7.70 -31.62 -17.97
CA THR A 556 6.40 -31.75 -18.61
C THR A 556 5.69 -32.99 -18.08
N ARG A 557 4.99 -32.86 -16.94
CA ARG A 557 4.09 -33.89 -16.46
C ARG A 557 2.86 -33.83 -17.36
N LYS A 558 2.96 -34.46 -18.53
CA LYS A 558 1.85 -34.66 -19.49
C LYS A 558 0.60 -35.28 -18.81
N ASP A 559 0.75 -35.86 -17.61
CA ASP A 559 -0.31 -36.41 -16.75
C ASP A 559 -0.52 -35.63 -15.43
N SER A 560 -0.40 -34.30 -15.42
CA SER A 560 -0.58 -33.46 -14.21
C SER A 560 -1.94 -33.67 -13.52
N GLY A 561 -3.03 -33.76 -14.28
CA GLY A 561 -4.38 -33.99 -13.74
C GLY A 561 -4.54 -35.36 -13.05
N LYS A 562 -3.97 -36.44 -13.62
CA LYS A 562 -3.97 -37.77 -12.98
C LYS A 562 -3.14 -37.78 -11.69
N TYR A 563 -2.01 -37.08 -11.71
CA TYR A 563 -1.17 -36.90 -10.52
C TYR A 563 -1.91 -36.14 -9.42
N LEU A 564 -2.59 -35.03 -9.76
CA LEU A 564 -3.40 -34.26 -8.82
C LEU A 564 -4.51 -35.13 -8.21
N LEU A 565 -5.23 -35.90 -9.02
CA LEU A 565 -6.28 -36.80 -8.55
C LEU A 565 -5.74 -37.85 -7.58
N LYS A 566 -4.56 -38.42 -7.86
CA LYS A 566 -3.87 -39.36 -6.97
C LYS A 566 -3.50 -38.70 -5.63
N MET A 567 -2.95 -37.48 -5.67
CA MET A 567 -2.59 -36.74 -4.44
C MET A 567 -3.82 -36.38 -3.61
N ARG A 568 -4.91 -35.91 -4.24
CA ARG A 568 -6.18 -35.64 -3.55
C ARG A 568 -6.75 -36.87 -2.87
N LYS A 569 -6.65 -38.06 -3.49
CA LYS A 569 -7.06 -39.32 -2.87
C LYS A 569 -6.22 -39.66 -1.63
N GLN A 570 -4.89 -39.52 -1.73
CA GLN A 570 -3.98 -39.74 -0.58
C GLN A 570 -4.20 -38.73 0.55
N TYR A 571 -4.47 -37.47 0.20
CA TYR A 571 -4.77 -36.42 1.17
C TYR A 571 -6.07 -36.72 1.93
N ARG A 572 -7.13 -37.13 1.22
CA ARG A 572 -8.38 -37.57 1.87
C ARG A 572 -8.16 -38.73 2.84
N SER A 573 -7.34 -39.73 2.48
CA SER A 573 -7.03 -40.83 3.40
C SER A 573 -6.23 -40.38 4.64
N ALA A 574 -5.30 -39.45 4.48
CA ALA A 574 -4.52 -38.89 5.61
C ALA A 574 -5.37 -37.99 6.51
N LEU A 575 -6.44 -37.37 5.98
CA LEU A 575 -7.34 -36.52 6.75
C LEU A 575 -8.27 -37.30 7.70
N LEU A 576 -8.70 -38.52 7.33
CA LEU A 576 -9.63 -39.31 8.15
C LEU A 576 -9.20 -39.47 9.62
N PRO A 577 -7.97 -39.94 9.93
CA PRO A 577 -7.54 -40.07 11.33
C PRO A 577 -7.37 -38.71 12.04
N ILE A 578 -6.97 -37.67 11.30
CA ILE A 578 -6.81 -36.31 11.85
C ILE A 578 -8.17 -35.73 12.22
N GLU A 579 -9.17 -35.90 11.35
CA GLU A 579 -10.55 -35.48 11.56
C GLU A 579 -11.21 -36.23 12.72
N ALA A 580 -10.95 -37.53 12.88
CA ALA A 580 -11.44 -38.28 14.04
C ALA A 580 -10.92 -37.68 15.36
N LEU A 581 -9.64 -37.29 15.41
CA LEU A 581 -9.07 -36.64 16.58
C LEU A 581 -9.61 -35.21 16.79
N ASP A 582 -9.96 -34.47 15.73
CA ASP A 582 -10.63 -33.17 15.88
C ASP A 582 -11.95 -33.31 16.65
N GLN A 583 -12.71 -34.38 16.39
CA GLN A 583 -13.97 -34.66 17.06
C GLN A 583 -13.76 -35.04 18.54
N VAL A 584 -12.60 -35.59 18.91
CA VAL A 584 -12.22 -35.78 20.33
C VAL A 584 -11.97 -34.43 21.01
N PHE A 585 -11.36 -33.45 20.32
CA PHE A 585 -11.26 -32.08 20.86
C PHE A 585 -12.62 -31.40 21.02
N TYR A 586 -13.55 -31.64 20.08
CA TYR A 586 -14.95 -31.22 20.22
C TYR A 586 -15.58 -31.83 21.47
N GLN A 587 -15.49 -33.15 21.63
CA GLN A 587 -16.08 -33.87 22.76
C GLN A 587 -15.51 -33.39 24.11
N ARG A 588 -14.18 -33.23 24.21
CA ARG A 588 -13.52 -32.67 25.40
C ARG A 588 -14.09 -31.31 25.79
N ALA A 589 -14.25 -30.41 24.81
CA ALA A 589 -14.78 -29.08 25.04
C ALA A 589 -16.28 -29.10 25.37
N HIS A 590 -17.06 -29.95 24.69
CA HIS A 590 -18.49 -30.13 24.92
C HIS A 590 -18.78 -30.61 26.35
N GLU A 591 -18.06 -31.64 26.81
CA GLU A 591 -18.21 -32.17 28.16
C GLU A 591 -17.75 -31.18 29.24
N ALA A 592 -16.64 -30.45 29.00
CA ALA A 592 -16.23 -29.38 29.88
C ALA A 592 -17.32 -28.30 30.01
N MET A 593 -17.94 -27.88 28.90
CA MET A 593 -19.05 -26.93 28.93
C MET A 593 -20.24 -27.41 29.77
N ARG A 594 -20.56 -28.71 29.72
CA ARG A 594 -21.66 -29.33 30.48
C ARG A 594 -21.47 -29.24 31.99
N VAL A 595 -20.22 -29.38 32.46
CA VAL A 595 -19.86 -29.37 33.88
C VAL A 595 -19.51 -27.96 34.39
N MET A 596 -19.05 -27.07 33.50
CA MET A 596 -18.70 -25.68 33.82
C MET A 596 -19.87 -24.89 34.42
N GLY A 597 -19.56 -24.01 35.39
CA GLY A 597 -20.52 -23.07 35.96
C GLY A 597 -21.07 -22.06 34.94
N ALA A 598 -22.26 -21.52 35.20
CA ALA A 598 -23.03 -20.70 34.26
C ALA A 598 -22.26 -19.50 33.69
N LYS A 599 -21.45 -18.82 34.52
CA LYS A 599 -20.65 -17.66 34.09
C LYS A 599 -19.59 -18.03 33.05
N SER A 600 -18.75 -19.02 33.36
CA SER A 600 -17.69 -19.48 32.44
C SER A 600 -18.28 -20.10 31.17
N ARG A 601 -19.44 -20.78 31.29
CA ARG A 601 -20.18 -21.29 30.13
C ARG A 601 -20.63 -20.15 29.22
N ALA A 602 -21.26 -19.11 29.76
CA ALA A 602 -21.70 -17.95 28.99
C ALA A 602 -20.54 -17.23 28.26
N GLU A 603 -19.36 -17.15 28.87
CA GLU A 603 -18.15 -16.57 28.24
C GLU A 603 -17.72 -17.30 26.96
N VAL A 604 -17.97 -18.62 26.85
CA VAL A 604 -17.45 -19.46 25.76
C VAL A 604 -18.52 -19.94 24.78
N THR A 605 -19.80 -19.95 25.16
CA THR A 605 -20.88 -20.50 24.34
C THR A 605 -20.91 -19.95 22.92
N THR A 606 -20.74 -18.64 22.76
CA THR A 606 -20.74 -18.03 21.41
C THR A 606 -19.56 -18.51 20.57
N ALA A 607 -18.35 -18.60 21.16
CA ALA A 607 -17.16 -19.07 20.45
C ALA A 607 -17.28 -20.55 20.06
N PHE A 608 -17.81 -21.38 20.96
CA PHE A 608 -18.04 -22.81 20.68
C PHE A 608 -19.04 -23.00 19.54
N GLN A 609 -20.20 -22.33 19.59
CA GLN A 609 -21.23 -22.40 18.55
C GLN A 609 -20.70 -21.89 17.19
N ASN A 610 -19.93 -20.80 17.18
CA ASN A 610 -19.33 -20.28 15.96
C ASN A 610 -18.33 -21.28 15.36
N LEU A 611 -17.49 -21.94 16.17
CA LEU A 611 -16.56 -22.96 15.69
C LEU A 611 -17.29 -24.14 15.06
N GLU A 612 -18.37 -24.60 15.70
CA GLU A 612 -19.20 -25.71 15.20
C GLU A 612 -19.87 -25.37 13.87
N LEU A 613 -20.53 -24.22 13.78
CA LEU A 613 -21.20 -23.76 12.56
C LEU A 613 -20.19 -23.47 11.43
N PHE A 614 -19.04 -22.90 11.76
CA PHE A 614 -18.00 -22.58 10.78
C PHE A 614 -17.26 -23.84 10.28
N ALA A 615 -17.12 -24.87 11.11
CA ALA A 615 -16.54 -26.16 10.70
C ALA A 615 -17.36 -26.87 9.59
N GLN A 616 -18.66 -26.57 9.48
CA GLN A 616 -19.51 -27.06 8.40
C GLN A 616 -19.18 -26.41 7.04
N LEU A 617 -18.53 -25.24 7.05
CA LEU A 617 -18.09 -24.52 5.85
C LEU A 617 -16.64 -24.89 5.45
N ARG A 618 -16.00 -25.83 6.15
CA ARG A 618 -14.58 -26.19 5.94
C ARG A 618 -14.25 -26.55 4.50
N VAL A 619 -15.14 -27.29 3.84
CA VAL A 619 -14.92 -27.80 2.48
C VAL A 619 -14.92 -26.63 1.49
N GLN A 620 -15.89 -25.72 1.61
CA GLN A 620 -16.02 -24.53 0.78
C GLN A 620 -14.81 -23.60 0.96
N VAL A 621 -14.35 -23.39 2.20
CA VAL A 621 -13.16 -22.55 2.46
C VAL A 621 -11.89 -23.16 1.88
N VAL A 622 -11.70 -24.49 2.02
CA VAL A 622 -10.53 -25.18 1.44
C VAL A 622 -10.57 -25.14 -0.09
N GLN A 623 -11.74 -25.35 -0.70
CA GLN A 623 -11.93 -25.24 -2.14
C GLN A 623 -11.63 -23.83 -2.65
N LEU A 624 -12.11 -22.79 -1.96
CA LEU A 624 -11.82 -21.40 -2.29
C LEU A 624 -10.32 -21.10 -2.18
N HIS A 625 -9.65 -21.56 -1.12
CA HIS A 625 -8.21 -21.38 -0.96
C HIS A 625 -7.40 -22.07 -2.09
N GLU A 626 -7.80 -23.28 -2.51
CA GLU A 626 -7.17 -23.97 -3.64
C GLU A 626 -7.43 -23.22 -4.96
N ALA A 627 -8.67 -22.79 -5.22
CA ALA A 627 -9.07 -22.07 -6.43
C ALA A 627 -8.48 -20.65 -6.54
N PHE A 628 -8.18 -20.01 -5.42
CA PHE A 628 -7.53 -18.70 -5.37
C PHE A 628 -6.07 -18.75 -5.85
N ALA A 629 -5.38 -19.88 -5.69
CA ALA A 629 -3.94 -20.00 -5.94
C ALA A 629 -3.50 -19.63 -7.38
N PRO A 630 -4.13 -20.17 -8.44
CA PRO A 630 -3.80 -19.79 -9.81
C PRO A 630 -4.12 -18.32 -10.09
N LEU A 631 -5.25 -17.81 -9.57
CA LEU A 631 -5.64 -16.40 -9.73
C LEU A 631 -4.58 -15.47 -9.14
N ASN A 632 -4.15 -15.72 -7.90
CA ASN A 632 -3.12 -14.94 -7.22
C ASN A 632 -1.78 -14.95 -7.97
N ILE A 633 -1.34 -16.10 -8.46
CA ILE A 633 -0.09 -16.23 -9.21
C ILE A 633 -0.17 -15.52 -10.56
N ILE A 634 -1.30 -15.63 -11.26
CA ILE A 634 -1.53 -14.92 -12.52
C ILE A 634 -1.47 -13.42 -12.27
N VAL A 635 -2.17 -12.90 -11.25
CA VAL A 635 -2.18 -11.47 -10.90
C VAL A 635 -0.78 -10.97 -10.55
N ASN A 636 -0.04 -11.68 -9.70
CA ASN A 636 1.34 -11.30 -9.38
C ASN A 636 2.25 -11.30 -10.61
N GLY A 637 2.01 -12.19 -11.57
CA GLY A 637 2.71 -12.21 -12.85
C GLY A 637 2.29 -11.10 -13.82
N LEU A 638 1.08 -10.53 -13.70
CA LEU A 638 0.62 -9.39 -14.50
C LEU A 638 1.42 -8.12 -14.17
N VAL A 639 1.89 -7.96 -12.92
CA VAL A 639 2.72 -6.83 -12.45
C VAL A 639 4.04 -6.72 -13.23
N GLN A 640 4.55 -7.84 -13.74
CA GLN A 640 5.81 -7.90 -14.51
C GLN A 640 5.62 -7.85 -16.04
N GLY A 641 4.38 -7.65 -16.49
CA GLY A 641 4.07 -7.49 -17.91
C GLY A 641 2.78 -8.20 -18.31
N VAL A 642 1.88 -7.47 -18.95
CA VAL A 642 0.55 -7.96 -19.31
C VAL A 642 0.59 -8.74 -20.62
N ASN A 643 0.22 -10.03 -20.58
CA ASN A 643 -0.03 -10.86 -21.76
C ASN A 643 -1.53 -11.10 -21.91
N ALA A 644 -2.11 -10.91 -23.09
CA ALA A 644 -3.52 -11.19 -23.37
C ALA A 644 -3.97 -12.59 -22.92
N LYS A 645 -3.11 -13.61 -23.09
CA LYS A 645 -3.40 -14.98 -22.61
C LYS A 645 -3.47 -15.06 -21.08
N ALA A 646 -2.62 -14.31 -20.38
CA ALA A 646 -2.60 -14.26 -18.93
C ALA A 646 -3.84 -13.54 -18.38
N LEU A 647 -4.27 -12.45 -19.03
CA LEU A 647 -5.52 -11.77 -18.69
C LEU A 647 -6.75 -12.67 -18.92
N GLN A 648 -6.80 -13.39 -20.03
CA GLN A 648 -7.89 -14.33 -20.30
C GLN A 648 -7.90 -15.49 -19.29
N ALA A 649 -6.73 -16.06 -18.98
CA ALA A 649 -6.60 -17.07 -17.95
C ALA A 649 -7.07 -16.54 -16.59
N GLY A 650 -6.61 -15.35 -16.22
CA GLY A 650 -7.03 -14.68 -14.99
C GLY A 650 -8.53 -14.40 -14.96
N ALA A 651 -9.18 -14.07 -16.09
CA ALA A 651 -10.63 -13.87 -16.15
C ALA A 651 -11.41 -15.17 -15.93
N VAL A 652 -10.89 -16.31 -16.43
CA VAL A 652 -11.45 -17.64 -16.18
C VAL A 652 -11.30 -18.02 -14.72
N GLU A 653 -10.10 -17.85 -14.13
CA GLU A 653 -9.90 -18.12 -12.72
C GLU A 653 -10.71 -17.18 -11.82
N LYS A 654 -10.84 -15.89 -12.20
CA LYS A 654 -11.70 -14.92 -11.52
C LYS A 654 -13.12 -15.44 -11.41
N GLN A 655 -13.70 -15.95 -12.49
CA GLN A 655 -15.06 -16.46 -12.46
C GLN A 655 -15.22 -17.71 -11.58
N ASN A 656 -14.23 -18.62 -11.60
CA ASN A 656 -14.23 -19.79 -10.73
C ASN A 656 -14.19 -19.39 -9.24
N VAL A 657 -13.34 -18.42 -8.90
CA VAL A 657 -13.26 -17.88 -7.53
C VAL A 657 -14.55 -17.13 -7.18
N TRP A 658 -15.12 -16.34 -8.09
CA TRP A 658 -16.39 -15.64 -7.89
C TRP A 658 -17.51 -16.59 -7.47
N THR A 659 -17.70 -17.69 -8.21
CA THR A 659 -18.74 -18.69 -7.89
C THR A 659 -18.55 -19.33 -6.52
N LEU A 660 -17.30 -19.64 -6.16
CA LEU A 660 -17.00 -20.23 -4.85
C LEU A 660 -17.20 -19.23 -3.70
N VAL A 661 -16.91 -17.94 -3.93
CA VAL A 661 -17.19 -16.87 -2.97
C VAL A 661 -18.69 -16.69 -2.77
N GLU A 662 -19.50 -16.70 -3.82
CA GLU A 662 -20.97 -16.64 -3.72
C GLU A 662 -21.54 -17.82 -2.95
N GLU A 663 -21.08 -19.04 -3.26
CA GLU A 663 -21.49 -20.26 -2.55
C GLU A 663 -21.12 -20.20 -1.06
N LEU A 664 -19.90 -19.77 -0.74
CA LEU A 664 -19.45 -19.59 0.64
C LEU A 664 -20.26 -18.51 1.35
N LYS A 665 -20.56 -17.37 0.69
CA LYS A 665 -21.36 -16.28 1.25
C LYS A 665 -22.78 -16.74 1.58
N ARG A 666 -23.43 -17.47 0.66
CA ARG A 666 -24.74 -18.09 0.90
C ARG A 666 -24.69 -19.07 2.08
N GLY A 667 -23.68 -19.95 2.11
CA GLY A 667 -23.47 -20.88 3.22
C GLY A 667 -23.27 -20.19 4.57
N MET A 668 -22.60 -19.03 4.59
CA MET A 668 -22.47 -18.20 5.80
C MET A 668 -23.79 -17.50 6.17
N GLN A 669 -24.58 -17.02 5.20
CA GLN A 669 -25.88 -16.36 5.45
C GLN A 669 -26.91 -17.29 6.09
N GLU A 670 -26.91 -18.56 5.72
CA GLU A 670 -27.82 -19.59 6.27
C GLU A 670 -27.52 -19.95 7.73
N ARG A 671 -26.33 -19.63 8.24
CA ARG A 671 -25.85 -20.05 9.56
C ARG A 671 -25.77 -18.86 10.51
N PRO A 672 -26.30 -18.94 11.74
CA PRO A 672 -26.29 -17.83 12.69
C PRO A 672 -24.91 -17.62 13.34
N ILE A 673 -23.90 -17.28 12.55
CA ILE A 673 -22.53 -17.03 13.02
C ILE A 673 -22.40 -15.55 13.39
N PHE A 674 -22.03 -15.28 14.64
CA PHE A 674 -21.97 -13.90 15.14
C PHE A 674 -20.56 -13.48 15.53
N VAL A 675 -20.14 -12.31 15.06
CA VAL A 675 -18.84 -11.71 15.33
C VAL A 675 -19.04 -10.39 16.08
N GLY A 676 -18.16 -10.11 17.03
CA GLY A 676 -18.09 -8.81 17.67
C GLY A 676 -17.33 -7.82 16.77
N LEU A 677 -17.95 -6.69 16.46
CA LEU A 677 -17.31 -5.54 15.82
C LEU A 677 -17.45 -4.33 16.74
N SER A 678 -16.33 -3.87 17.31
CA SER A 678 -16.32 -2.83 18.35
C SER A 678 -17.28 -3.21 19.50
N ARG A 679 -18.37 -2.47 19.71
CA ARG A 679 -19.37 -2.70 20.77
C ARG A 679 -20.63 -3.46 20.30
N LYS A 680 -20.71 -3.85 19.01
CA LYS A 680 -21.90 -4.48 18.42
C LYS A 680 -21.64 -5.95 18.10
N LYS A 681 -22.66 -6.79 18.30
CA LYS A 681 -22.68 -8.18 17.81
C LYS A 681 -23.35 -8.18 16.44
N LEU A 682 -22.62 -8.58 15.41
CA LEU A 682 -23.07 -8.59 14.02
C LEU A 682 -23.01 -10.00 13.46
N HIS A 683 -23.79 -10.26 12.42
CA HIS A 683 -23.65 -11.48 11.64
C HIS A 683 -22.31 -11.50 10.89
N LEU A 684 -21.69 -12.67 10.69
CA LEU A 684 -20.39 -12.82 10.03
C LEU A 684 -20.38 -12.16 8.64
N VAL A 685 -21.44 -12.33 7.86
CA VAL A 685 -21.55 -11.73 6.52
C VAL A 685 -21.61 -10.21 6.57
N SER A 686 -22.37 -9.65 7.51
CA SER A 686 -22.43 -8.20 7.72
C SER A 686 -21.08 -7.64 8.21
N TYR A 687 -20.35 -8.40 9.03
CA TYR A 687 -18.98 -8.06 9.41
C TYR A 687 -18.06 -8.02 8.17
N LEU A 688 -18.16 -9.01 7.28
CA LEU A 688 -17.37 -9.05 6.05
C LEU A 688 -17.74 -7.91 5.09
N ASP A 689 -19.03 -7.63 4.90
CA ASP A 689 -19.49 -6.52 4.04
C ASP A 689 -19.01 -5.15 4.56
N VAL A 690 -18.89 -4.96 5.88
CA VAL A 690 -18.32 -3.75 6.47
C VAL A 690 -16.80 -3.64 6.24
N LYS A 691 -16.09 -4.77 6.18
CA LYS A 691 -14.62 -4.79 6.07
C LYS A 691 -14.11 -4.79 4.64
N LEU A 692 -14.74 -5.57 3.77
CA LEU A 692 -14.37 -5.76 2.37
C LEU A 692 -15.18 -4.86 1.42
N GLY A 693 -16.22 -4.20 1.93
CA GLY A 693 -17.24 -3.59 1.09
C GLY A 693 -18.29 -4.60 0.63
N VAL A 694 -19.40 -4.08 0.12
CA VAL A 694 -20.47 -4.92 -0.43
C VAL A 694 -20.01 -5.45 -1.79
N MET A 695 -19.94 -6.77 -1.91
CA MET A 695 -19.66 -7.44 -3.17
C MET A 695 -20.68 -7.00 -4.24
N PRO A 696 -20.23 -6.61 -5.46
CA PRO A 696 -21.13 -6.24 -6.55
C PRO A 696 -22.10 -7.37 -6.90
N ASN A 697 -23.22 -7.02 -7.54
CA ASN A 697 -24.22 -8.01 -7.98
C ASN A 697 -23.70 -8.87 -9.14
N GLU A 698 -22.79 -8.32 -9.97
CA GLU A 698 -22.27 -9.00 -11.15
C GLU A 698 -20.73 -9.08 -11.12
N SER A 699 -20.18 -10.21 -11.57
CA SER A 699 -18.72 -10.43 -11.67
C SER A 699 -18.03 -9.46 -12.63
N VAL A 700 -18.78 -8.81 -13.54
CA VAL A 700 -18.25 -7.86 -14.52
C VAL A 700 -17.78 -6.56 -13.86
N ASP A 701 -18.38 -6.20 -12.72
CA ASP A 701 -18.09 -4.95 -12.01
C ASP A 701 -16.81 -5.02 -11.17
N MET A 702 -16.18 -6.19 -11.06
CA MET A 702 -14.96 -6.39 -10.29
C MET A 702 -13.79 -6.83 -11.19
N THR A 703 -12.63 -6.18 -11.04
CA THR A 703 -11.43 -6.52 -11.83
C THR A 703 -10.80 -7.83 -11.34
N ILE A 704 -9.85 -8.39 -12.11
CA ILE A 704 -9.10 -9.59 -11.68
C ILE A 704 -8.28 -9.28 -10.42
N GLU A 705 -7.67 -8.10 -10.36
CA GLU A 705 -6.87 -7.63 -9.23
C GLU A 705 -7.76 -7.39 -7.99
N ASP A 706 -8.92 -6.75 -8.17
CA ASP A 706 -9.89 -6.54 -7.10
C ASP A 706 -10.42 -7.88 -6.58
N MET A 707 -10.75 -8.85 -7.46
CA MET A 707 -11.19 -10.19 -7.02
C MET A 707 -10.11 -10.90 -6.22
N ALA A 708 -8.86 -10.85 -6.70
CA ALA A 708 -7.75 -11.49 -6.01
C ALA A 708 -7.52 -10.85 -4.63
N SER A 709 -7.53 -9.52 -4.55
CA SER A 709 -7.38 -8.75 -3.31
C SER A 709 -8.51 -9.03 -2.34
N TYR A 710 -9.77 -8.95 -2.82
CA TYR A 710 -10.97 -9.28 -2.06
C TYR A 710 -10.92 -10.71 -1.51
N THR A 711 -10.50 -11.69 -2.33
CA THR A 711 -10.45 -13.10 -1.92
C THR A 711 -9.33 -13.37 -0.91
N ASP A 712 -8.15 -12.78 -1.09
CA ASP A 712 -7.06 -12.86 -0.13
C ASP A 712 -7.48 -12.26 1.22
N GLU A 713 -8.08 -11.07 1.20
CA GLU A 713 -8.55 -10.43 2.41
C GLU A 713 -9.72 -11.20 3.06
N LEU A 714 -10.67 -11.72 2.29
CA LEU A 714 -11.74 -12.59 2.76
C LEU A 714 -11.16 -13.81 3.49
N LEU A 715 -10.24 -14.56 2.87
CA LEU A 715 -9.62 -15.74 3.48
C LEU A 715 -8.87 -15.37 4.77
N ARG A 716 -8.13 -14.25 4.77
CA ARG A 716 -7.44 -13.74 5.96
C ARG A 716 -8.41 -13.35 7.08
N LEU A 717 -9.53 -12.70 6.76
CA LEU A 717 -10.56 -12.30 7.75
C LEU A 717 -11.27 -13.52 8.32
N LEU A 718 -11.60 -14.51 7.49
CA LEU A 718 -12.19 -15.78 7.94
C LEU A 718 -11.22 -16.54 8.84
N GLN A 719 -9.96 -16.66 8.44
CA GLN A 719 -8.92 -17.27 9.25
C GLN A 719 -8.75 -16.53 10.58
N PHE A 720 -8.73 -15.20 10.55
CA PHE A 720 -8.62 -14.37 11.74
C PHE A 720 -9.76 -14.60 12.74
N GLN A 721 -11.02 -14.60 12.27
CA GLN A 721 -12.18 -14.87 13.13
C GLN A 721 -12.15 -16.29 13.69
N TYR A 722 -11.78 -17.26 12.86
CA TYR A 722 -11.64 -18.65 13.28
C TYR A 722 -10.61 -18.83 14.41
N HIS A 723 -9.41 -18.24 14.27
CA HIS A 723 -8.37 -18.29 15.30
C HIS A 723 -8.80 -17.57 16.58
N LYS A 724 -9.58 -16.49 16.45
CA LYS A 724 -10.15 -15.77 17.60
C LYS A 724 -11.12 -16.65 18.40
N TRP A 725 -12.01 -17.38 17.73
CA TRP A 725 -12.92 -18.30 18.43
C TRP A 725 -12.17 -19.47 19.08
N GLN A 726 -11.16 -20.03 18.39
CA GLN A 726 -10.26 -21.05 18.98
C GLN A 726 -9.56 -20.52 20.24
N ALA A 727 -9.05 -19.30 20.20
CA ALA A 727 -8.36 -18.68 21.33
C ALA A 727 -9.27 -18.41 22.52
N GLN A 728 -10.50 -17.96 22.26
CA GLN A 728 -11.52 -17.76 23.30
C GLN A 728 -11.89 -19.09 23.96
N LEU A 729 -12.11 -20.14 23.16
CA LEU A 729 -12.37 -21.49 23.64
C LEU A 729 -11.21 -22.01 24.49
N ALA A 730 -9.99 -22.01 23.94
CA ALA A 730 -8.80 -22.50 24.62
C ALA A 730 -8.52 -21.79 25.95
N LEU A 731 -8.71 -20.46 26.02
CA LEU A 731 -8.53 -19.68 27.24
C LEU A 731 -9.49 -20.11 28.35
N VAL A 732 -10.77 -20.31 28.04
CA VAL A 732 -11.78 -20.71 29.04
C VAL A 732 -11.55 -22.15 29.45
N MET A 733 -11.30 -23.05 28.50
CA MET A 733 -11.09 -24.47 28.77
C MET A 733 -9.82 -24.72 29.60
N THR A 734 -8.71 -24.04 29.28
CA THR A 734 -7.47 -24.15 30.06
C THR A 734 -7.66 -23.65 31.49
N ARG A 735 -8.40 -22.55 31.69
CA ARG A 735 -8.73 -22.05 33.04
C ARG A 735 -9.58 -23.04 33.82
N PHE A 736 -10.56 -23.67 33.16
CA PHE A 736 -11.40 -24.70 33.78
C PHE A 736 -10.57 -25.93 34.18
N GLU A 737 -9.72 -26.44 33.30
CA GLU A 737 -8.87 -27.60 33.58
C GLU A 737 -7.91 -27.34 34.74
N GLN A 738 -7.26 -26.17 34.77
CA GLN A 738 -6.41 -25.76 35.88
C GLN A 738 -7.17 -25.69 37.22
N SER A 739 -8.38 -25.13 37.21
CA SER A 739 -9.21 -24.99 38.42
C SER A 739 -9.66 -26.35 38.98
N ASN A 740 -9.83 -27.34 38.10
CA ASN A 740 -10.25 -28.70 38.47
C ASN A 740 -9.07 -29.68 38.59
N LYS A 741 -7.82 -29.19 38.56
CA LYS A 741 -6.59 -30.01 38.62
C LYS A 741 -6.53 -31.10 37.53
N ILE A 742 -7.12 -30.85 36.38
CA ILE A 742 -7.04 -31.73 35.20
C ILE A 742 -5.71 -31.44 34.52
N GLU A 743 -4.90 -32.48 34.29
CA GLU A 743 -3.62 -32.30 33.64
C GLU A 743 -3.78 -31.99 32.14
N PRO A 744 -2.99 -31.05 31.59
CA PRO A 744 -3.05 -30.72 30.17
C PRO A 744 -2.49 -31.85 29.30
N ILE A 745 -2.89 -31.88 28.03
CA ILE A 745 -2.37 -32.82 27.01
C ILE A 745 -0.84 -32.70 26.89
N ASN A 746 -0.34 -31.46 26.88
CA ASN A 746 1.09 -31.18 26.75
C ASN A 746 1.71 -30.92 28.13
N LEU A 747 2.50 -31.90 28.60
CA LEU A 747 3.18 -31.91 29.91
C LEU A 747 4.53 -31.16 29.89
N LEU A 748 5.07 -30.82 28.71
CA LEU A 748 6.27 -30.01 28.60
C LEU A 748 5.93 -28.54 28.88
N HIS A 749 6.61 -27.97 29.87
CA HIS A 749 6.48 -26.60 30.34
C HIS A 749 7.06 -25.58 29.36
#